data_AF-A0A3B6AU88-F1
#
_entry.id   AF-A0A3B6AU88-F1
#
_cell.length_a   1.000
_cell.length_b   1.000
_cell.length_c   1.000
_cell.angle_alpha   90.00
_cell.angle_beta   90.00
_cell.angle_gamma   90.00
#
_symmetry.space_group_name_H-M   'P 1'
#
loop_
_entity.id
_entity.type
_entity.pdbx_description
1 polymer ?
#
loop_
_entity_poly.entity_id
_entity_poly.type
_entity_poly.pdbx_seq_one_letter_code
_entity_poly.pdbx_strand_id
1 'polypeptide(L)'
;MIIVALAIVSLHNLQIPAALVRIALALLRIIPINNGNSSYGKPSKQNLRPSLSIFYGMVLGQGIFYAMACMFEFFSFIPQNSLYHRVGFKGKWGMESVNMYYAYASEKCKQGGVLAPKKISLCTFAMDSVKSDSSDNQLTGIRMMHHFLQSEPTKAQLLSKLATSTKMMARIIRMLDWGTSPKNTDIRLYAAKVVAELAKNLRVVTIPGTMQLVSALLDTESRLKRGNPLLDTDDEQEERHDRVLNTEDGQEAADSQLQRQGQLLDTENMLETQTSSTQQVGIHEQNSCVLRCWQQILEFWSMPEELPPIDHDLLPVLAMSIIHSLAGCDQGNCVEISKADDLIPKITRFTRFKSDTMNTEAQQKILVKSSLKVLQRLTSIGGKIGITLRSKISQDPFLFSNLAEILGNNKSSQESRKLVAGILRNMAIDEKTRQEIGRNKIIITKLMQAFLNAEGTTSTNPDHLSRKVAGQALAMLTIQSVQNCLVILKEPEFMKELKILIHDKRYIYVAASMLRNLCLHSEAELRDSDLKELCHTLREVWERIMDADGAELEILIGLSSQICKVNPKDFTRELDNGQIKQRFLKRLIDTLNENMKPSSHCPGIRRMIVEQIIHLMECNSSYADCLSEFRMTEALSMVEQTLSEAEDYRLFLGDEGFMKYNVPLSNFVAIAKKMYVLRCVMAQAQENRD
;
A
#
# COMPACT_ATOMS: atom_id res chain seq x y z
N MET A 1 32.45 -31.15 -37.99
CA MET A 1 32.17 -31.08 -36.53
C MET A 1 30.72 -31.41 -36.15
N ILE A 2 29.69 -30.99 -36.91
CA ILE A 2 28.27 -31.24 -36.58
C ILE A 2 27.89 -32.73 -36.56
N ILE A 3 28.32 -33.52 -37.56
CA ILE A 3 28.06 -34.97 -37.63
C ILE A 3 28.77 -35.71 -36.49
N VAL A 4 29.96 -35.23 -36.10
CA VAL A 4 30.77 -35.81 -35.03
C VAL A 4 30.15 -35.51 -33.66
N ALA A 5 29.62 -34.30 -33.44
CA ALA A 5 28.88 -33.98 -32.23
C ALA A 5 27.55 -34.75 -32.13
N LEU A 6 26.80 -34.88 -33.23
CA LEU A 6 25.60 -35.72 -33.31
C LEU A 6 25.92 -37.20 -33.02
N ALA A 7 27.03 -37.72 -33.56
CA ALA A 7 27.47 -39.09 -33.31
C ALA A 7 27.91 -39.31 -31.85
N ILE A 8 28.71 -38.39 -31.29
CA ILE A 8 29.20 -38.46 -29.91
C ILE A 8 28.05 -38.34 -28.90
N VAL A 9 27.07 -37.47 -29.15
CA VAL A 9 25.89 -37.30 -28.28
C VAL A 9 24.90 -38.46 -28.44
N SER A 10 24.74 -39.01 -29.66
CA SER A 10 23.94 -40.23 -29.88
C SER A 10 24.58 -41.48 -29.25
N LEU A 11 25.91 -41.52 -29.11
CA LEU A 11 26.64 -42.57 -28.40
C LEU A 11 26.50 -42.46 -26.88
N HIS A 12 26.32 -41.26 -26.34
CA HIS A 12 26.11 -41.04 -24.92
C HIS A 12 24.70 -41.48 -24.45
N ASN A 13 23.73 -41.53 -25.36
CA ASN A 13 22.39 -42.08 -25.11
C ASN A 13 22.13 -43.31 -26.01
N LEU A 14 22.54 -44.50 -25.54
CA LEU A 14 22.46 -45.80 -26.23
C LEU A 14 21.07 -46.17 -26.81
N GLN A 15 20.01 -45.44 -26.43
CA GLN A 15 18.65 -45.62 -26.92
C GLN A 15 18.48 -45.25 -28.40
N ILE A 16 19.17 -44.21 -28.90
CA ILE A 16 19.06 -43.76 -30.30
C ILE A 16 19.70 -44.78 -31.26
N PRO A 17 20.95 -45.25 -31.04
CA PRO A 17 21.55 -46.30 -31.86
C PRO A 17 20.74 -47.60 -31.84
N ALA A 18 20.20 -47.99 -30.67
CA ALA A 18 19.36 -49.18 -30.56
C ALA A 18 18.06 -49.07 -31.38
N ALA A 19 17.43 -47.90 -31.43
CA ALA A 19 16.25 -47.62 -32.27
C ALA A 19 16.59 -47.79 -33.76
N LEU A 20 17.70 -47.18 -34.20
CA LEU A 20 18.16 -47.22 -35.59
C LEU A 20 18.54 -48.63 -36.03
N VAL A 21 19.18 -49.41 -35.17
CA VAL A 21 19.47 -50.83 -35.43
C VAL A 21 18.18 -51.64 -35.59
N ARG A 22 17.16 -51.41 -34.77
CA ARG A 22 15.85 -52.08 -34.92
C ARG A 22 15.18 -51.75 -36.25
N ILE A 23 15.22 -50.48 -36.67
CA ILE A 23 14.70 -50.03 -37.96
C ILE A 23 15.49 -50.69 -39.12
N ALA A 24 16.82 -50.65 -39.06
CA ALA A 24 17.69 -51.21 -40.09
C ALA A 24 17.51 -52.72 -40.23
N LEU A 25 17.46 -53.46 -39.13
CA LEU A 25 17.22 -54.91 -39.12
C LEU A 25 15.84 -55.28 -39.66
N ALA A 26 14.80 -54.50 -39.34
CA ALA A 26 13.46 -54.71 -39.88
C ALA A 26 13.42 -54.44 -41.39
N LEU A 27 14.02 -53.36 -41.87
CA LEU A 27 14.11 -53.04 -43.30
C LEU A 27 14.92 -54.07 -44.09
N LEU A 28 16.09 -54.50 -43.57
CA LEU A 28 16.92 -55.56 -44.14
C LEU A 28 16.17 -56.88 -44.33
N ARG A 29 15.17 -57.15 -43.47
CA ARG A 29 14.36 -58.36 -43.54
C ARG A 29 13.08 -58.18 -44.38
N ILE A 30 12.45 -57.01 -44.38
CA ILE A 30 11.22 -56.74 -45.15
C ILE A 30 11.49 -56.60 -46.64
N ILE A 31 12.58 -55.92 -47.03
CA ILE A 31 12.89 -55.61 -48.44
C ILE A 31 13.01 -56.89 -49.29
N PRO A 32 13.74 -57.95 -48.89
CA PRO A 32 13.80 -59.21 -49.64
C PRO A 32 12.48 -59.98 -49.66
N ILE A 33 11.71 -59.93 -48.56
CA ILE A 33 10.41 -60.62 -48.43
C ILE A 33 9.36 -60.00 -49.38
N ASN A 34 9.42 -58.69 -49.60
CA ASN A 34 8.51 -57.97 -50.48
C ASN A 34 8.93 -58.08 -51.96
N ASN A 35 10.24 -58.02 -52.25
CA ASN A 35 10.79 -58.09 -53.61
C ASN A 35 10.81 -59.50 -54.22
N GLY A 36 10.13 -60.49 -53.62
CA GLY A 36 10.00 -61.85 -54.16
C GLY A 36 11.27 -62.70 -54.11
N ASN A 37 12.42 -62.14 -53.68
CA ASN A 37 13.68 -62.86 -53.53
C ASN A 37 13.74 -63.56 -52.19
N SER A 38 13.07 -64.71 -52.10
CA SER A 38 13.18 -65.56 -50.94
C SER A 38 13.45 -66.98 -51.42
N SER A 39 14.65 -67.48 -51.14
CA SER A 39 15.01 -68.90 -51.19
C SER A 39 14.23 -69.66 -50.10
N TYR A 40 12.91 -69.68 -50.25
CA TYR A 40 11.95 -70.37 -49.37
C TYR A 40 10.90 -71.09 -50.24
N GLY A 41 11.37 -71.80 -51.26
CA GLY A 41 10.55 -72.72 -52.05
C GLY A 41 10.37 -74.07 -51.34
N LYS A 42 9.54 -74.12 -50.28
CA LYS A 42 8.96 -75.39 -49.79
C LYS A 42 7.47 -75.21 -49.47
N PRO A 43 6.61 -76.17 -49.85
CA PRO A 43 5.15 -76.00 -49.95
C PRO A 43 4.39 -76.01 -48.60
N SER A 44 5.06 -75.95 -47.45
CA SER A 44 4.42 -76.03 -46.12
C SER A 44 4.33 -74.69 -45.35
N LYS A 45 4.56 -73.55 -46.01
CA LYS A 45 4.76 -72.25 -45.33
C LYS A 45 3.89 -71.11 -45.90
N GLN A 46 2.65 -71.41 -46.31
CA GLN A 46 1.73 -70.42 -46.90
C GLN A 46 1.44 -69.22 -45.96
N ASN A 47 1.41 -69.46 -44.65
CA ASN A 47 1.18 -68.41 -43.63
C ASN A 47 2.48 -67.75 -43.12
N LEU A 48 3.66 -68.25 -43.49
CA LEU A 48 4.93 -67.76 -42.95
C LEU A 48 5.32 -66.40 -43.53
N ARG A 49 5.11 -66.19 -44.83
CA ARG A 49 5.44 -64.92 -45.50
C ARG A 49 4.57 -63.75 -45.02
N PRO A 50 3.23 -63.88 -44.91
CA PRO A 50 2.39 -62.85 -44.28
C PRO A 50 2.74 -62.60 -42.82
N SER A 51 2.99 -63.67 -42.05
CA SER A 51 3.34 -63.56 -40.62
C SER A 51 4.67 -62.83 -40.39
N LEU A 52 5.72 -63.14 -41.16
CA LEU A 52 7.00 -62.42 -41.11
C LEU A 52 6.85 -60.95 -41.54
N SER A 53 6.02 -60.68 -42.54
CA SER A 53 5.75 -59.31 -42.99
C SER A 53 5.03 -58.48 -41.91
N ILE A 54 4.03 -59.06 -41.23
CA ILE A 54 3.35 -58.41 -40.10
C ILE A 54 4.31 -58.23 -38.92
N PHE A 55 5.08 -59.26 -38.57
CA PHE A 55 6.03 -59.21 -37.45
C PHE A 55 7.11 -58.13 -37.66
N TYR A 56 7.81 -58.15 -38.80
CA TYR A 56 8.81 -57.13 -39.08
C TYR A 56 8.19 -55.75 -39.31
N GLY A 57 6.96 -55.68 -39.86
CA GLY A 57 6.20 -54.44 -39.97
C GLY A 57 5.88 -53.83 -38.60
N MET A 58 5.52 -54.64 -37.60
CA MET A 58 5.35 -54.21 -36.21
C MET A 58 6.67 -53.75 -35.58
N VAL A 59 7.76 -54.50 -35.78
CA VAL A 59 9.10 -54.13 -35.26
C VAL A 59 9.59 -52.83 -35.90
N LEU A 60 9.34 -52.63 -37.20
CA LEU A 60 9.63 -51.39 -37.91
C LEU A 60 8.83 -50.23 -37.33
N GLY A 61 7.51 -50.42 -37.16
CA GLY A 61 6.64 -49.41 -36.53
C GLY A 61 7.10 -49.05 -35.12
N GLN A 62 7.37 -50.03 -34.27
CA GLN A 62 7.91 -49.82 -32.92
C GLN A 62 9.26 -49.09 -32.95
N GLY A 63 10.16 -49.46 -33.87
CA GLY A 63 11.45 -48.80 -34.06
C GLY A 63 11.30 -47.34 -34.45
N ILE A 64 10.39 -47.03 -35.40
CA ILE A 64 10.09 -45.66 -35.82
C ILE A 64 9.48 -44.85 -34.67
N PHE A 65 8.49 -45.40 -33.95
CA PHE A 65 7.89 -44.70 -32.80
C PHE A 65 8.91 -44.44 -31.68
N TYR A 66 9.81 -45.40 -31.44
CA TYR A 66 10.88 -45.23 -30.43
C TYR A 66 11.92 -44.20 -30.87
N ALA A 67 12.33 -44.20 -32.15
CA ALA A 67 13.20 -43.18 -32.70
C ALA A 67 12.56 -41.78 -32.64
N MET A 68 11.27 -41.67 -32.98
CA MET A 68 10.51 -40.42 -32.84
C MET A 68 10.45 -39.96 -31.39
N ALA A 69 10.22 -40.85 -30.43
CA ALA A 69 10.22 -40.52 -29.00
C ALA A 69 11.58 -39.99 -28.53
N CYS A 70 12.68 -40.62 -28.94
CA CYS A 70 14.03 -40.14 -28.61
C CYS A 70 14.32 -38.77 -29.24
N MET A 71 13.86 -38.52 -30.46
CA MET A 71 14.01 -37.21 -31.10
C MET A 71 13.22 -36.13 -30.36
N PHE A 72 11.99 -36.41 -29.93
CA PHE A 72 11.20 -35.47 -29.12
C PHE A 72 11.84 -35.18 -27.75
N GLU A 73 12.46 -36.18 -27.12
CA GLU A 73 13.19 -36.01 -25.87
C GLU A 73 14.43 -35.13 -26.05
N PHE A 74 15.19 -35.34 -27.14
CA PHE A 74 16.34 -34.51 -27.47
C PHE A 74 15.94 -33.05 -27.75
N PHE A 75 14.86 -32.81 -28.49
CA PHE A 75 14.40 -31.45 -28.79
C PHE A 75 13.57 -30.81 -27.66
N SER A 76 13.44 -31.46 -26.50
CA SER A 76 12.68 -30.92 -25.36
C SER A 76 13.24 -29.63 -24.79
N PHE A 77 14.51 -29.30 -25.06
CA PHE A 77 15.12 -28.01 -24.68
C PHE A 77 14.47 -26.82 -25.40
N ILE A 78 13.98 -26.99 -26.62
CA ILE A 78 13.34 -25.91 -27.41
C ILE A 78 12.06 -25.40 -26.70
N PRO A 79 11.08 -26.26 -26.37
CA PRO A 79 9.89 -25.82 -25.67
C PRO A 79 10.20 -25.44 -24.21
N GLN A 80 11.24 -26.00 -23.57
CA GLN A 80 11.69 -25.53 -22.25
C GLN A 80 12.16 -24.07 -22.30
N ASN A 81 13.05 -23.74 -23.23
CA ASN A 81 13.58 -22.39 -23.35
C ASN A 81 12.51 -21.39 -23.82
N SER A 82 11.62 -21.83 -24.72
CA SER A 82 10.46 -21.03 -25.11
C SER A 82 9.56 -20.70 -23.92
N LEU A 83 9.33 -21.67 -23.02
CA LEU A 83 8.55 -21.46 -21.80
C LEU A 83 9.26 -20.51 -20.83
N TYR A 84 10.56 -20.68 -20.63
CA TYR A 84 11.41 -19.81 -19.82
C TYR A 84 11.26 -18.34 -20.25
N HIS A 85 11.38 -18.05 -21.55
CA HIS A 85 11.22 -16.71 -22.09
C HIS A 85 9.78 -16.20 -22.07
N ARG A 86 8.79 -17.04 -22.39
CA ARG A 86 7.37 -16.63 -22.39
C ARG A 86 6.85 -16.29 -21.00
N VAL A 87 7.29 -17.01 -19.97
CA VAL A 87 6.95 -16.74 -18.58
C VAL A 87 7.76 -15.56 -18.04
N GLY A 88 8.89 -15.23 -18.68
CA GLY A 88 9.77 -14.15 -18.26
C GLY A 88 10.61 -14.52 -17.03
N PHE A 89 10.93 -15.81 -16.87
CA PHE A 89 11.85 -16.25 -15.82
C PHE A 89 13.26 -15.71 -16.08
N LYS A 90 14.02 -15.53 -15.01
CA LYS A 90 15.38 -14.99 -15.02
C LYS A 90 16.31 -15.87 -14.19
N GLY A 91 17.58 -15.87 -14.53
CA GLY A 91 18.63 -16.55 -13.78
C GLY A 91 18.50 -18.07 -13.76
N LYS A 92 19.38 -18.70 -12.97
CA LYS A 92 19.53 -20.16 -12.91
C LYS A 92 18.29 -20.85 -12.34
N TRP A 93 17.68 -20.25 -11.31
CA TRP A 93 16.50 -20.81 -10.65
C TRP A 93 15.29 -20.92 -11.59
N GLY A 94 15.17 -19.99 -12.55
CA GLY A 94 14.07 -19.96 -13.51
C GLY A 94 14.11 -21.16 -14.45
N MET A 95 15.31 -21.49 -14.96
CA MET A 95 15.52 -22.67 -15.79
C MET A 95 15.30 -23.97 -15.00
N GLU A 96 15.78 -24.03 -13.76
CA GLU A 96 15.56 -25.17 -12.87
C GLU A 96 14.06 -25.42 -12.62
N SER A 97 13.29 -24.35 -12.42
CA SER A 97 11.83 -24.41 -12.26
C SER A 97 11.12 -24.96 -13.49
N VAL A 98 11.58 -24.58 -14.69
CA VAL A 98 11.06 -25.11 -15.97
C VAL A 98 11.40 -26.59 -16.10
N ASN A 99 12.64 -26.99 -15.81
CA ASN A 99 13.05 -28.39 -15.88
C ASN A 99 12.21 -29.27 -14.95
N MET A 100 11.96 -28.82 -13.72
CA MET A 100 11.08 -29.53 -12.78
C MET A 100 9.63 -29.59 -13.26
N TYR A 101 9.11 -28.52 -13.86
CA TYR A 101 7.78 -28.54 -14.48
C TYR A 101 7.68 -29.57 -15.61
N TYR A 102 8.69 -29.67 -16.47
CA TYR A 102 8.73 -30.64 -17.56
C TYR A 102 8.81 -32.08 -17.04
N ALA A 103 9.62 -32.33 -16.00
CA ALA A 103 9.67 -33.64 -15.34
C ALA A 103 8.29 -34.00 -14.75
N TYR A 104 7.64 -33.08 -14.05
CA TYR A 104 6.29 -33.24 -13.51
C TYR A 104 5.25 -33.51 -14.60
N ALA A 105 5.26 -32.74 -15.69
CA ALA A 105 4.34 -32.90 -16.81
C ALA A 105 4.55 -34.27 -17.48
N SER A 106 5.80 -34.68 -17.69
CA SER A 106 6.16 -35.99 -18.25
C SER A 106 5.66 -37.13 -17.35
N GLU A 107 5.88 -37.06 -16.04
CA GLU A 107 5.40 -38.06 -15.09
C GLU A 107 3.87 -38.15 -15.07
N LYS A 108 3.19 -37.00 -15.03
CA LYS A 108 1.72 -36.95 -15.10
C LYS A 108 1.19 -37.49 -16.42
N CYS A 109 1.86 -37.25 -17.54
CA CYS A 109 1.52 -37.84 -18.84
C CYS A 109 1.71 -39.36 -18.83
N LYS A 110 2.80 -39.87 -18.27
CA LYS A 110 3.06 -41.33 -18.15
C LYS A 110 2.03 -42.04 -17.26
N GLN A 111 1.56 -41.40 -16.19
CA GLN A 111 0.55 -41.93 -15.27
C GLN A 111 -0.89 -41.82 -15.80
N GLY A 112 -1.12 -41.21 -16.97
CA GLY A 112 -2.46 -41.00 -17.53
C GLY A 112 -2.66 -41.85 -18.78
N GLY A 113 -3.88 -42.36 -18.99
CA GLY A 113 -4.24 -42.85 -20.32
C GLY A 113 -4.11 -41.72 -21.35
N VAL A 114 -3.71 -42.05 -22.58
CA VAL A 114 -3.43 -41.13 -23.71
C VAL A 114 -4.59 -40.15 -24.01
N LEU A 115 -5.81 -40.44 -23.54
CA LEU A 115 -7.04 -39.70 -23.83
C LEU A 115 -7.64 -38.95 -22.62
N ALA A 116 -7.03 -39.00 -21.43
CA ALA A 116 -7.56 -38.28 -20.28
C ALA A 116 -7.06 -36.81 -20.28
N PRO A 117 -7.94 -35.79 -20.39
CA PRO A 117 -7.52 -34.40 -20.29
C PRO A 117 -7.04 -34.09 -18.87
N LYS A 118 -5.74 -34.28 -18.60
CA LYS A 118 -5.13 -33.82 -17.36
C LYS A 118 -4.95 -32.31 -17.46
N LYS A 119 -5.56 -31.57 -16.52
CA LYS A 119 -5.36 -30.12 -16.35
C LYS A 119 -3.93 -29.85 -15.85
N ILE A 120 -2.93 -30.03 -16.70
CA ILE A 120 -1.53 -29.72 -16.42
C ILE A 120 -1.33 -28.24 -16.77
N SER A 121 -0.93 -27.45 -15.77
CA SER A 121 -0.63 -26.03 -15.94
C SER A 121 0.48 -25.63 -14.98
N LEU A 122 1.19 -24.54 -15.30
CA LEU A 122 2.23 -24.01 -14.42
C LEU A 122 1.68 -23.64 -13.04
N CYS A 123 0.46 -23.11 -12.95
CA CYS A 123 -0.17 -22.82 -11.66
C CYS A 123 -0.49 -24.09 -10.86
N THR A 124 -0.99 -25.16 -11.51
CA THR A 124 -1.27 -26.42 -10.80
C THR A 124 0.02 -27.10 -10.34
N PHE A 125 1.08 -27.02 -11.15
CA PHE A 125 2.42 -27.45 -10.74
C PHE A 125 2.91 -26.66 -9.53
N ALA A 126 2.93 -25.33 -9.57
CA ALA A 126 3.37 -24.51 -8.45
C ALA A 126 2.58 -24.82 -7.16
N MET A 127 1.25 -24.99 -7.26
CA MET A 127 0.41 -25.42 -6.15
C MET A 127 0.79 -26.81 -5.62
N ASP A 128 1.02 -27.80 -6.48
CA ASP A 128 1.40 -29.14 -6.03
C ASP A 128 2.83 -29.16 -5.45
N SER A 129 3.75 -28.36 -5.98
CA SER A 129 5.10 -28.18 -5.44
C SER A 129 5.10 -27.55 -4.06
N VAL A 130 4.20 -26.58 -3.79
CA VAL A 130 3.98 -26.01 -2.44
C VAL A 130 3.45 -27.07 -1.46
N LYS A 131 2.69 -28.07 -1.92
CA LYS A 131 2.17 -29.17 -1.07
C LYS A 131 3.19 -30.27 -0.79
N SER A 132 4.22 -30.40 -1.61
CA SER A 132 5.29 -31.38 -1.44
C SER A 132 5.95 -31.27 -0.07
N ASP A 133 6.53 -32.36 0.43
CA ASP A 133 7.31 -32.38 1.67
C ASP A 133 8.78 -31.96 1.46
N SER A 134 9.26 -31.99 0.21
CA SER A 134 10.60 -31.46 -0.15
C SER A 134 10.65 -29.93 -0.05
N SER A 135 11.64 -29.41 0.68
CA SER A 135 11.92 -27.98 0.82
C SER A 135 12.22 -27.30 -0.51
N ASP A 136 12.93 -28.00 -1.41
CA ASP A 136 13.34 -27.44 -2.70
C ASP A 136 12.12 -27.27 -3.61
N ASN A 137 11.24 -28.28 -3.64
CA ASN A 137 9.96 -28.18 -4.35
C ASN A 137 9.08 -27.07 -3.78
N GLN A 138 9.02 -26.94 -2.45
CA GLN A 138 8.25 -25.87 -1.79
C GLN A 138 8.78 -24.49 -2.17
N LEU A 139 10.11 -24.31 -2.16
CA LEU A 139 10.78 -23.07 -2.53
C LEU A 139 10.54 -22.71 -3.99
N THR A 140 10.69 -23.66 -4.91
CA THR A 140 10.36 -23.45 -6.33
C THR A 140 8.89 -23.09 -6.50
N GLY A 141 7.99 -23.84 -5.86
CA GLY A 141 6.56 -23.60 -5.92
C GLY A 141 6.19 -22.18 -5.49
N ILE A 142 6.71 -21.72 -4.35
CA ILE A 142 6.40 -20.38 -3.82
C ILE A 142 7.08 -19.26 -4.64
N ARG A 143 8.31 -19.46 -5.15
CA ARG A 143 8.97 -18.52 -6.07
C ARG A 143 8.21 -18.36 -7.37
N MET A 144 7.73 -19.46 -7.95
CA MET A 144 6.87 -19.43 -9.15
C MET A 144 5.55 -18.70 -8.86
N MET A 145 4.91 -18.95 -7.72
CA MET A 145 3.71 -18.21 -7.33
C MET A 145 3.97 -16.71 -7.21
N HIS A 146 5.07 -16.31 -6.56
CA HIS A 146 5.45 -14.91 -6.46
C HIS A 146 5.61 -14.27 -7.85
N HIS A 147 6.32 -14.94 -8.77
CA HIS A 147 6.51 -14.46 -10.14
C HIS A 147 5.18 -14.32 -10.89
N PHE A 148 4.27 -15.29 -10.74
CA PHE A 148 2.94 -15.20 -11.37
C PHE A 148 2.10 -14.04 -10.82
N LEU A 149 2.31 -13.62 -9.58
CA LEU A 149 1.61 -12.46 -9.02
C LEU A 149 2.14 -11.11 -9.54
N GLN A 150 3.30 -11.07 -10.19
CA GLN A 150 3.88 -9.85 -10.78
C GLN A 150 3.35 -9.54 -12.18
N SER A 151 2.66 -10.47 -12.85
CA SER A 151 2.14 -10.29 -14.22
C SER A 151 0.62 -10.43 -14.24
N GLU A 152 -0.09 -9.39 -14.71
CA GLU A 152 -1.56 -9.32 -14.68
C GLU A 152 -2.30 -10.55 -15.25
N PRO A 153 -1.95 -11.13 -16.42
CA PRO A 153 -2.65 -12.31 -16.94
C PRO A 153 -2.48 -13.56 -16.07
N THR A 154 -1.28 -13.79 -15.51
CA THR A 154 -1.01 -14.97 -14.66
C THR A 154 -1.51 -14.77 -13.23
N LYS A 155 -1.55 -13.53 -12.74
CA LYS A 155 -2.08 -13.13 -11.44
C LYS A 155 -3.56 -13.44 -11.31
N ALA A 156 -4.40 -13.01 -12.26
CA ALA A 156 -5.84 -13.28 -12.21
C ALA A 156 -6.14 -14.79 -12.22
N GLN A 157 -5.39 -15.57 -13.00
CA GLN A 157 -5.52 -17.02 -13.04
C GLN A 157 -5.08 -17.69 -11.73
N LEU A 158 -4.00 -17.24 -11.11
CA LEU A 158 -3.55 -17.78 -9.82
C LEU A 158 -4.52 -17.41 -8.69
N LEU A 159 -4.98 -16.16 -8.64
CA LEU A 159 -5.92 -15.69 -7.63
C LEU A 159 -7.26 -16.44 -7.70
N SER A 160 -7.82 -16.66 -8.88
CA SER A 160 -9.05 -17.45 -9.03
C SER A 160 -8.89 -18.90 -8.55
N LYS A 161 -7.76 -19.54 -8.83
CA LYS A 161 -7.45 -20.90 -8.33
C LYS A 161 -7.24 -20.92 -6.81
N LEU A 162 -6.53 -19.94 -6.26
CA LEU A 162 -6.28 -19.83 -4.82
C LEU A 162 -7.56 -19.52 -4.02
N ALA A 163 -8.45 -18.68 -4.57
CA ALA A 163 -9.75 -18.39 -3.97
C ALA A 163 -10.61 -19.65 -3.79
N THR A 164 -10.49 -20.64 -4.69
CA THR A 164 -11.19 -21.93 -4.57
C THR A 164 -10.54 -22.93 -3.60
N SER A 165 -9.34 -22.63 -3.08
CA SER A 165 -8.54 -23.58 -2.30
C SER A 165 -8.07 -23.01 -0.96
N THR A 166 -8.98 -22.99 0.02
CA THR A 166 -8.68 -22.53 1.39
C THR A 166 -7.53 -23.31 2.03
N LYS A 167 -7.42 -24.62 1.77
CA LYS A 167 -6.31 -25.45 2.26
C LYS A 167 -4.94 -24.99 1.74
N MET A 168 -4.88 -24.56 0.47
CA MET A 168 -3.65 -24.00 -0.11
C MET A 168 -3.30 -22.67 0.55
N MET A 169 -4.28 -21.78 0.69
CA MET A 169 -4.10 -20.48 1.33
C MET A 169 -3.60 -20.63 2.78
N ALA A 170 -4.20 -21.52 3.55
CA ALA A 170 -3.77 -21.81 4.92
C ALA A 170 -2.33 -22.36 4.96
N ARG A 171 -1.94 -23.21 4.00
CA ARG A 171 -0.57 -23.72 3.92
C ARG A 171 0.44 -22.61 3.61
N ILE A 172 0.15 -21.74 2.63
CA ILE A 172 1.02 -20.60 2.29
C ILE A 172 1.18 -19.66 3.49
N ILE A 173 0.10 -19.39 4.23
CA ILE A 173 0.16 -18.56 5.43
C ILE A 173 0.98 -19.25 6.54
N ARG A 174 0.88 -20.56 6.71
CA ARG A 174 1.71 -21.31 7.67
C ARG A 174 3.20 -21.31 7.30
N MET A 175 3.57 -21.15 6.03
CA MET A 175 4.97 -21.01 5.62
C MET A 175 5.64 -19.73 6.16
N LEU A 176 4.85 -18.76 6.65
CA LEU A 176 5.38 -17.58 7.35
C LEU A 176 6.09 -17.91 8.67
N ASP A 177 5.82 -19.09 9.24
CA ASP A 177 6.37 -19.55 10.54
C ASP A 177 7.64 -20.39 10.41
N TRP A 178 8.08 -20.74 9.20
CA TRP A 178 9.08 -21.80 8.97
C TRP A 178 10.55 -21.40 9.28
N GLY A 179 10.77 -20.47 10.22
CA GLY A 179 12.05 -19.78 10.47
C GLY A 179 13.15 -20.53 11.22
N THR A 180 13.02 -21.82 11.53
CA THR A 180 14.00 -22.55 12.36
C THR A 180 15.19 -23.16 11.59
N SER A 181 15.18 -23.14 10.25
CA SER A 181 16.26 -23.69 9.41
C SER A 181 16.75 -22.67 8.38
N PRO A 182 18.08 -22.52 8.17
CA PRO A 182 18.65 -21.61 7.17
C PRO A 182 18.09 -21.82 5.75
N LYS A 183 17.70 -23.06 5.40
CA LYS A 183 17.08 -23.41 4.11
C LYS A 183 15.66 -22.87 3.95
N ASN A 184 14.96 -22.63 5.06
CA ASN A 184 13.57 -22.19 5.05
C ASN A 184 13.43 -20.65 5.13
N THR A 185 14.53 -19.91 5.31
CA THR A 185 14.52 -18.44 5.33
C THR A 185 14.01 -17.87 4.01
N ASP A 186 14.46 -18.43 2.89
CA ASP A 186 13.98 -18.05 1.56
C ASP A 186 12.50 -18.40 1.38
N ILE A 187 12.08 -19.58 1.84
CA ILE A 187 10.66 -19.99 1.78
C ILE A 187 9.80 -19.00 2.54
N ARG A 188 10.22 -18.62 3.76
CA ARG A 188 9.55 -17.63 4.61
C ARG A 188 9.45 -16.27 3.91
N LEU A 189 10.54 -15.80 3.29
CA LEU A 189 10.58 -14.53 2.56
C LEU A 189 9.64 -14.53 1.35
N TYR A 190 9.72 -15.54 0.48
CA TYR A 190 8.85 -15.62 -0.69
C TYR A 190 7.39 -15.88 -0.31
N ALA A 191 7.13 -16.64 0.75
CA ALA A 191 5.78 -16.77 1.31
C ALA A 191 5.24 -15.41 1.77
N ALA A 192 6.04 -14.60 2.48
CA ALA A 192 5.63 -13.25 2.88
C ALA A 192 5.34 -12.35 1.67
N LYS A 193 6.15 -12.41 0.62
CA LYS A 193 5.90 -11.68 -0.64
C LYS A 193 4.58 -12.11 -1.31
N VAL A 194 4.32 -13.42 -1.36
CA VAL A 194 3.06 -13.96 -1.90
C VAL A 194 1.87 -13.52 -1.05
N VAL A 195 1.95 -13.66 0.28
CA VAL A 195 0.87 -13.27 1.19
C VAL A 195 0.61 -11.76 1.13
N ALA A 196 1.62 -10.91 0.94
CA ALA A 196 1.44 -9.47 0.77
C ALA A 196 0.56 -9.11 -0.44
N GLU A 197 0.69 -9.85 -1.54
CA GLU A 197 -0.18 -9.68 -2.71
C GLU A 197 -1.57 -10.28 -2.49
N LEU A 198 -1.65 -11.44 -1.83
CA LEU A 198 -2.93 -12.10 -1.52
C LEU A 198 -3.77 -11.31 -0.51
N ALA A 199 -3.12 -10.60 0.42
CA ALA A 199 -3.76 -9.80 1.47
C ALA A 199 -4.75 -8.76 0.93
N LYS A 200 -4.57 -8.31 -0.30
CA LYS A 200 -5.46 -7.33 -0.97
C LYS A 200 -6.87 -7.87 -1.18
N ASN A 201 -7.06 -9.19 -1.20
CA ASN A 201 -8.35 -9.87 -1.42
C ASN A 201 -8.65 -10.94 -0.34
N LEU A 202 -7.86 -10.99 0.74
CA LEU A 202 -7.95 -12.04 1.74
C LEU A 202 -8.88 -11.64 2.89
N ARG A 203 -9.80 -12.53 3.26
CA ARG A 203 -10.58 -12.45 4.51
C ARG A 203 -9.95 -13.36 5.57
N VAL A 204 -9.21 -12.79 6.50
CA VAL A 204 -8.41 -13.59 7.47
C VAL A 204 -9.27 -14.38 8.45
N VAL A 205 -10.53 -14.01 8.64
CA VAL A 205 -11.50 -14.78 9.43
C VAL A 205 -11.65 -16.22 8.92
N THR A 206 -11.39 -16.47 7.62
CA THR A 206 -11.45 -17.83 7.04
C THR A 206 -10.25 -18.70 7.42
N ILE A 207 -9.17 -18.12 7.95
CA ILE A 207 -7.92 -18.80 8.30
C ILE A 207 -7.45 -18.27 9.68
N PRO A 208 -7.95 -18.86 10.78
CA PRO A 208 -7.56 -18.46 12.13
C PRO A 208 -6.04 -18.54 12.36
N GLY A 209 -5.51 -17.65 13.19
CA GLY A 209 -4.07 -17.59 13.49
C GLY A 209 -3.23 -16.76 12.50
N THR A 210 -3.83 -16.27 11.39
CA THR A 210 -3.09 -15.46 10.41
C THR A 210 -2.42 -14.22 11.03
N MET A 211 -3.09 -13.53 11.96
CA MET A 211 -2.51 -12.34 12.60
C MET A 211 -1.30 -12.64 13.49
N GLN A 212 -1.28 -13.80 14.15
CA GLN A 212 -0.13 -14.23 14.96
C GLN A 212 1.08 -14.51 14.07
N LEU A 213 0.86 -15.17 12.94
CA LEU A 213 1.91 -15.48 11.96
C LEU A 213 2.46 -14.22 11.30
N VAL A 214 1.60 -13.25 10.98
CA VAL A 214 2.03 -11.94 10.48
C VAL A 214 2.76 -11.14 11.57
N SER A 215 2.32 -11.20 12.83
CA SER A 215 3.02 -10.58 13.98
C SER A 215 4.42 -11.16 14.16
N ALA A 216 4.61 -12.48 13.95
CA ALA A 216 5.91 -13.14 14.05
C ALA A 216 6.93 -12.71 12.99
N LEU A 217 6.48 -12.10 11.88
CA LEU A 217 7.37 -11.51 10.87
C LEU A 217 7.93 -10.14 11.30
N LEU A 218 7.30 -9.49 12.29
CA LEU A 218 7.77 -8.24 12.88
C LEU A 218 8.82 -8.48 13.97
N ASP A 219 8.95 -9.73 14.45
CA ASP A 219 9.97 -10.10 15.42
C ASP A 219 11.34 -10.11 14.73
N THR A 220 12.07 -9.00 14.87
CA THR A 220 13.51 -8.97 14.61
C THR A 220 14.18 -9.92 15.59
N GLU A 221 15.08 -10.79 15.11
CA GLU A 221 15.85 -11.73 15.94
C GLU A 221 16.20 -11.09 17.29
N SER A 222 15.60 -11.67 18.32
CA SER A 222 15.72 -11.21 19.69
C SER A 222 17.18 -11.23 20.10
N ARG A 223 17.78 -10.07 20.38
CA ARG A 223 18.82 -9.91 21.39
C ARG A 223 19.04 -8.43 21.63
N LEU A 224 18.22 -7.91 22.54
CA LEU A 224 18.56 -6.90 23.55
C LEU A 224 17.25 -6.64 24.32
N LYS A 225 16.82 -7.66 25.07
CA LYS A 225 15.97 -7.41 26.24
C LYS A 225 16.89 -6.66 27.20
N ARG A 226 16.86 -5.33 27.16
CA ARG A 226 17.43 -4.55 28.24
C ARG A 226 16.45 -4.71 29.40
N GLY A 227 16.74 -5.64 30.30
CA GLY A 227 16.04 -5.75 31.58
C GLY A 227 16.10 -4.41 32.31
N ASN A 228 15.16 -4.19 33.22
CA ASN A 228 15.32 -3.08 34.14
C ASN A 228 16.50 -3.44 35.05
N PRO A 229 17.57 -2.64 35.16
CA PRO A 229 18.71 -2.96 36.01
C PRO A 229 18.34 -3.22 37.48
N LEU A 230 17.17 -2.77 37.92
CA LEU A 230 16.62 -3.00 39.27
C LEU A 230 15.95 -4.38 39.43
N LEU A 231 15.69 -5.09 38.34
CA LEU A 231 15.01 -6.39 38.29
C LEU A 231 15.87 -7.49 37.66
N ASP A 232 17.13 -7.17 37.32
CA ASP A 232 18.08 -8.17 36.84
C ASP A 232 18.45 -9.05 38.05
N THR A 233 18.02 -10.31 38.04
CA THR A 233 18.53 -11.33 38.95
C THR A 233 19.92 -11.74 38.48
N ASP A 234 20.87 -11.87 39.41
CA ASP A 234 22.28 -12.21 39.11
C ASP A 234 22.45 -13.51 38.27
N ASP A 235 21.40 -14.33 38.18
CA ASP A 235 21.36 -15.62 37.48
C ASP A 235 21.31 -15.53 35.93
N GLU A 236 21.02 -14.37 35.31
CA GLU A 236 20.92 -14.28 33.83
C GLU A 236 22.28 -14.07 33.10
N GLN A 237 23.42 -14.04 33.82
CA GLN A 237 24.75 -13.86 33.21
C GLN A 237 25.47 -15.15 32.80
N GLU A 238 25.03 -16.34 33.22
CA GLU A 238 25.74 -17.59 32.91
C GLU A 238 25.58 -18.09 31.46
N GLU A 239 24.54 -17.65 30.71
CA GLU A 239 24.35 -18.09 29.31
C GLU A 239 25.24 -17.33 28.30
N ARG A 240 26.10 -16.40 28.76
CA ARG A 240 26.87 -15.48 27.90
C ARG A 240 28.30 -15.92 27.58
N HIS A 241 28.85 -16.94 28.23
CA HIS A 241 30.24 -17.36 28.02
C HIS A 241 30.43 -18.56 27.09
N ASP A 242 29.38 -19.30 26.74
CA ASP A 242 29.50 -20.50 25.90
C ASP A 242 29.50 -20.27 24.37
N ARG A 243 29.53 -19.02 23.89
CA ARG A 243 29.54 -18.71 22.45
C ARG A 243 30.74 -17.90 21.94
N VAL A 244 31.72 -17.58 22.79
CA VAL A 244 32.87 -16.74 22.39
C VAL A 244 34.21 -17.49 22.41
N LEU A 245 34.28 -18.73 22.92
CA LEU A 245 35.50 -19.54 22.85
C LEU A 245 35.36 -20.57 21.73
N ASN A 246 35.71 -20.17 20.50
CA ASN A 246 36.24 -21.05 19.44
C ASN A 246 36.68 -20.19 18.25
N THR A 247 37.74 -19.41 18.42
CA THR A 247 38.60 -19.00 17.30
C THR A 247 39.99 -18.73 17.87
N GLU A 248 40.84 -19.75 17.84
CA GLU A 248 42.29 -19.58 17.87
C GLU A 248 42.86 -20.11 16.55
N ASP A 249 43.98 -19.48 16.16
CA ASP A 249 44.83 -19.60 14.97
C ASP A 249 44.38 -18.85 13.71
N GLY A 250 45.12 -17.86 13.18
CA GLY A 250 46.44 -17.36 13.54
C GLY A 250 46.68 -15.97 12.90
N GLN A 251 47.64 -15.26 13.49
CA GLN A 251 48.00 -13.86 13.26
C GLN A 251 49.11 -13.73 12.19
N GLU A 252 49.34 -12.48 11.77
CA GLU A 252 50.37 -11.94 10.84
C GLU A 252 49.81 -11.60 9.44
N ALA A 253 49.91 -10.39 8.90
CA ALA A 253 50.67 -9.19 9.28
C ALA A 253 49.94 -7.93 8.79
N ALA A 254 50.29 -6.82 9.42
CA ALA A 254 49.83 -5.46 9.15
C ALA A 254 50.37 -4.90 7.82
N ASP A 255 49.87 -3.70 7.50
CA ASP A 255 50.17 -2.83 6.35
C ASP A 255 49.32 -3.16 5.10
N SER A 256 48.48 -2.29 4.55
CA SER A 256 48.46 -0.83 4.59
C SER A 256 47.11 -0.31 4.10
N GLN A 257 46.61 0.71 4.78
CA GLN A 257 45.50 1.55 4.33
C GLN A 257 45.92 2.41 3.13
N LEU A 258 44.90 2.78 2.35
CA LEU A 258 44.80 4.02 1.58
C LEU A 258 45.52 4.06 0.22
N GLN A 259 44.76 3.87 -0.85
CA GLN A 259 44.63 4.78 -2.01
C GLN A 259 44.17 3.99 -3.22
N ARG A 260 42.96 4.29 -3.70
CA ARG A 260 42.65 4.07 -5.10
C ARG A 260 41.79 5.22 -5.62
N GLN A 261 42.46 6.27 -6.07
CA GLN A 261 41.89 7.23 -7.00
C GLN A 261 43.00 7.80 -7.90
N GLY A 262 42.72 7.85 -9.21
CA GLY A 262 43.58 8.35 -10.28
C GLY A 262 44.56 7.30 -10.82
N GLN A 263 44.91 7.24 -12.11
CA GLN A 263 44.52 7.96 -13.31
C GLN A 263 45.17 7.18 -14.49
N LEU A 264 44.45 7.00 -15.59
CA LEU A 264 44.83 7.41 -16.96
C LEU A 264 46.10 6.78 -17.60
N LEU A 265 45.81 6.10 -18.72
CA LEU A 265 46.47 6.11 -20.03
C LEU A 265 47.87 5.52 -20.25
N ASP A 266 47.94 4.91 -21.44
CA ASP A 266 49.08 4.62 -22.31
C ASP A 266 50.07 3.52 -21.90
N THR A 267 50.12 2.43 -22.68
CA THR A 267 50.99 2.42 -23.88
C THR A 267 50.75 1.15 -24.71
N GLU A 268 50.61 1.44 -25.98
CA GLU A 268 50.62 0.67 -27.22
C GLU A 268 51.68 -0.44 -27.39
N ASN A 269 51.42 -1.23 -28.45
CA ASN A 269 52.33 -2.00 -29.30
C ASN A 269 52.65 -3.44 -28.87
N MET A 270 52.62 -4.46 -29.75
CA MET A 270 52.51 -4.63 -31.21
C MET A 270 52.42 -6.19 -31.40
N LEU A 271 51.89 -6.85 -32.42
CA LEU A 271 52.00 -6.64 -33.86
C LEU A 271 51.11 -7.67 -34.62
N GLU A 272 50.57 -7.22 -35.75
CA GLU A 272 50.33 -7.93 -37.04
C GLU A 272 49.43 -9.17 -37.14
N THR A 273 48.46 -9.12 -38.07
CA THR A 273 48.68 -9.62 -39.44
C THR A 273 47.70 -8.97 -40.43
N GLN A 274 48.23 -8.56 -41.58
CA GLN A 274 47.54 -7.92 -42.70
C GLN A 274 46.62 -8.88 -43.49
N THR A 275 45.64 -8.25 -44.10
CA THR A 275 44.69 -8.71 -45.11
C THR A 275 45.33 -9.15 -46.43
N SER A 276 44.69 -10.12 -47.12
CA SER A 276 44.79 -10.28 -48.58
C SER A 276 43.43 -10.72 -49.15
N SER A 277 42.93 -9.93 -50.10
CA SER A 277 41.88 -10.24 -51.09
C SER A 277 42.44 -11.27 -52.09
N THR A 278 41.72 -12.24 -52.68
CA THR A 278 40.67 -12.08 -53.70
C THR A 278 40.15 -13.48 -54.11
N GLN A 279 38.91 -13.52 -54.62
CA GLN A 279 38.41 -14.40 -55.71
C GLN A 279 37.29 -15.39 -55.33
N GLN A 280 36.06 -14.99 -55.66
CA GLN A 280 34.87 -15.84 -55.84
C GLN A 280 35.07 -16.82 -57.00
N VAL A 281 34.66 -18.08 -56.84
CA VAL A 281 33.82 -18.83 -57.80
C VAL A 281 33.01 -19.86 -57.01
N GLY A 282 31.71 -19.91 -57.25
CA GLY A 282 30.72 -20.61 -56.42
C GLY A 282 30.69 -22.13 -56.54
N ILE A 283 29.93 -22.74 -55.62
CA ILE A 283 28.92 -23.79 -55.87
C ILE A 283 28.11 -23.97 -54.57
N HIS A 284 26.79 -23.86 -54.72
CA HIS A 284 25.70 -24.35 -53.87
C HIS A 284 25.58 -23.89 -52.41
N GLU A 285 24.89 -22.75 -52.30
CA GLU A 285 23.71 -22.53 -51.47
C GLU A 285 22.94 -23.83 -51.10
N GLN A 286 23.18 -24.36 -49.89
CA GLN A 286 22.24 -25.28 -49.23
C GLN A 286 22.34 -25.34 -47.69
N ASN A 287 23.05 -24.41 -47.03
CA ASN A 287 23.19 -24.39 -45.56
C ASN A 287 22.82 -23.04 -44.90
N SER A 288 21.96 -22.25 -45.54
CA SER A 288 21.52 -20.94 -45.00
C SER A 288 20.45 -21.05 -43.91
N CYS A 289 19.62 -22.10 -43.88
CA CYS A 289 18.54 -22.22 -42.90
C CYS A 289 19.05 -22.79 -41.57
N VAL A 290 19.86 -23.86 -41.65
CA VAL A 290 20.40 -24.56 -40.48
C VAL A 290 21.36 -23.66 -39.70
N LEU A 291 22.27 -22.94 -40.36
CA LEU A 291 23.23 -22.05 -39.69
C LEU A 291 22.56 -20.83 -39.03
N ARG A 292 21.54 -20.27 -39.68
CA ARG A 292 20.74 -19.14 -39.14
C ARG A 292 19.86 -19.58 -37.98
N CYS A 293 19.30 -20.79 -38.06
CA CYS A 293 18.57 -21.43 -36.98
C CYS A 293 19.50 -21.75 -35.79
N TRP A 294 20.75 -22.15 -36.04
CA TRP A 294 21.77 -22.39 -35.00
C TRP A 294 22.29 -21.12 -34.34
N GLN A 295 22.45 -20.01 -35.07
CA GLN A 295 22.79 -18.72 -34.49
C GLN A 295 21.68 -18.20 -33.56
N GLN A 296 20.41 -18.37 -33.96
CA GLN A 296 19.27 -18.10 -33.07
C GLN A 296 19.28 -19.03 -31.85
N ILE A 297 19.57 -20.33 -32.03
CA ILE A 297 19.70 -21.28 -30.92
C ILE A 297 20.86 -20.89 -29.98
N LEU A 298 22.00 -20.39 -30.47
CA LEU A 298 23.13 -19.96 -29.64
C LEU A 298 22.83 -18.66 -28.86
N GLU A 299 22.11 -17.70 -29.45
CA GLU A 299 21.58 -16.54 -28.71
C GLU A 299 20.62 -16.98 -27.59
N PHE A 300 19.80 -18.00 -27.85
CA PHE A 300 18.91 -18.63 -26.87
C PHE A 300 19.63 -19.35 -25.71
N TRP A 301 20.93 -19.63 -25.81
CA TRP A 301 21.73 -20.27 -24.77
C TRP A 301 22.41 -19.27 -23.81
N SER A 302 22.29 -17.96 -24.06
CA SER A 302 22.88 -16.94 -23.20
C SER A 302 21.97 -16.63 -21.99
N MET A 303 22.50 -16.84 -20.78
CA MET A 303 21.79 -16.60 -19.52
C MET A 303 21.95 -15.13 -19.12
N PRO A 304 20.86 -14.37 -18.90
CA PRO A 304 20.95 -13.02 -18.37
C PRO A 304 21.41 -13.04 -16.90
N GLU A 305 22.37 -12.17 -16.60
CA GLU A 305 22.94 -11.95 -15.27
C GLU A 305 21.87 -11.46 -14.27
N GLU A 306 21.92 -11.97 -13.03
CA GLU A 306 20.95 -11.67 -11.99
C GLU A 306 21.12 -10.23 -11.47
N LEU A 307 20.02 -9.49 -11.40
CA LEU A 307 20.00 -8.20 -10.68
C LEU A 307 20.02 -8.47 -9.16
N PRO A 308 20.79 -7.67 -8.39
CA PRO A 308 20.90 -7.85 -6.96
C PRO A 308 19.55 -7.65 -6.23
N PRO A 309 19.38 -8.26 -5.03
CA PRO A 309 18.16 -8.14 -4.25
C PRO A 309 17.88 -6.66 -3.92
N ILE A 310 16.63 -6.25 -4.13
CA ILE A 310 16.17 -4.88 -3.89
C ILE A 310 15.96 -4.72 -2.37
N ASP A 311 16.24 -3.53 -1.83
CA ASP A 311 16.09 -3.11 -0.41
C ASP A 311 14.68 -3.34 0.23
N HIS A 312 13.72 -3.93 -0.49
CA HIS A 312 12.36 -4.25 -0.06
C HIS A 312 12.17 -5.66 0.54
N ASP A 313 13.23 -6.46 0.64
CA ASP A 313 13.16 -7.86 1.09
C ASP A 313 13.19 -8.06 2.61
N LEU A 314 12.98 -7.00 3.39
CA LEU A 314 12.90 -7.07 4.84
C LEU A 314 11.57 -7.69 5.29
N LEU A 315 11.61 -8.78 6.06
CA LEU A 315 10.40 -9.43 6.60
C LEU A 315 9.46 -8.46 7.35
N PRO A 316 9.95 -7.52 8.20
CA PRO A 316 9.06 -6.56 8.86
C PRO A 316 8.34 -5.62 7.88
N VAL A 317 8.98 -5.26 6.75
CA VAL A 317 8.37 -4.42 5.71
C VAL A 317 7.25 -5.18 5.01
N LEU A 318 7.48 -6.46 4.69
CA LEU A 318 6.45 -7.33 4.10
C LEU A 318 5.28 -7.54 5.08
N ALA A 319 5.57 -7.76 6.36
CA ALA A 319 4.55 -7.87 7.40
C ALA A 319 3.67 -6.62 7.47
N MET A 320 4.28 -5.44 7.48
CA MET A 320 3.57 -4.15 7.43
C MET A 320 2.74 -3.99 6.16
N SER A 321 3.25 -4.42 5.00
CA SER A 321 2.47 -4.42 3.75
C SER A 321 1.25 -5.33 3.83
N ILE A 322 1.39 -6.53 4.41
CA ILE A 322 0.28 -7.46 4.64
C ILE A 322 -0.78 -6.79 5.51
N ILE A 323 -0.39 -6.23 6.66
CA ILE A 323 -1.30 -5.56 7.60
C ILE A 323 -2.02 -4.38 6.93
N HIS A 324 -1.27 -3.57 6.17
CA HIS A 324 -1.82 -2.43 5.43
C HIS A 324 -2.89 -2.87 4.43
N SER A 325 -2.62 -3.92 3.65
CA SER A 325 -3.58 -4.46 2.67
C SER A 325 -4.79 -5.11 3.34
N LEU A 326 -4.59 -5.86 4.42
CA LEU A 326 -5.69 -6.50 5.15
C LEU A 326 -6.65 -5.48 5.77
N ALA A 327 -6.11 -4.43 6.39
CA ALA A 327 -6.88 -3.31 6.94
C ALA A 327 -7.63 -2.51 5.86
N GLY A 328 -7.31 -2.72 4.58
CA GLY A 328 -8.04 -2.11 3.47
C GLY A 328 -9.05 -3.00 2.76
N CYS A 329 -9.00 -4.30 2.99
CA CYS A 329 -9.81 -5.26 2.26
C CYS A 329 -11.22 -5.46 2.87
N ASP A 330 -11.32 -5.61 4.19
CA ASP A 330 -12.57 -6.04 4.84
C ASP A 330 -12.63 -5.60 6.31
N GLN A 331 -13.81 -5.21 6.79
CA GLN A 331 -14.01 -4.77 8.17
C GLN A 331 -13.74 -5.88 9.19
N GLY A 332 -14.02 -7.14 8.85
CA GLY A 332 -13.69 -8.30 9.67
C GLY A 332 -12.19 -8.50 9.84
N ASN A 333 -11.37 -8.14 8.84
CA ASN A 333 -9.92 -8.14 9.00
C ASN A 333 -9.46 -7.10 10.04
N CYS A 334 -10.06 -5.91 10.05
CA CYS A 334 -9.77 -4.87 11.04
C CYS A 334 -10.11 -5.34 12.47
N VAL A 335 -11.18 -6.12 12.63
CA VAL A 335 -11.53 -6.77 13.90
C VAL A 335 -10.42 -7.72 14.35
N GLU A 336 -9.93 -8.60 13.48
CA GLU A 336 -8.84 -9.51 13.81
C GLU A 336 -7.52 -8.79 14.11
N ILE A 337 -7.20 -7.72 13.37
CA ILE A 337 -6.04 -6.85 13.66
C ILE A 337 -6.18 -6.24 15.05
N SER A 338 -7.37 -5.76 15.42
CA SER A 338 -7.59 -5.14 16.75
C SER A 338 -7.47 -6.13 17.91
N LYS A 339 -7.71 -7.43 17.68
CA LYS A 339 -7.60 -8.48 18.70
C LYS A 339 -6.15 -8.92 18.95
N ALA A 340 -5.23 -8.64 18.01
CA ALA A 340 -3.82 -8.98 18.16
C ALA A 340 -3.11 -7.94 19.07
N ASP A 341 -3.00 -8.24 20.36
CA ASP A 341 -2.55 -7.28 21.37
C ASP A 341 -1.08 -6.83 21.23
N ASP A 342 -0.21 -7.69 20.71
CA ASP A 342 1.21 -7.40 20.52
C ASP A 342 1.52 -6.67 19.19
N LEU A 343 0.57 -6.68 18.25
CA LEU A 343 0.78 -6.21 16.88
C LEU A 343 1.05 -4.70 16.81
N ILE A 344 0.19 -3.89 17.45
CA ILE A 344 0.32 -2.43 17.45
C ILE A 344 1.63 -1.99 18.13
N PRO A 345 1.99 -2.47 19.33
CA PRO A 345 3.30 -2.17 19.94
C PRO A 345 4.49 -2.53 19.05
N LYS A 346 4.46 -3.70 18.38
CA LYS A 346 5.52 -4.10 17.43
C LYS A 346 5.63 -3.13 16.25
N ILE A 347 4.51 -2.71 15.66
CA ILE A 347 4.51 -1.71 14.58
C ILE A 347 5.08 -0.37 15.09
N THR A 348 4.62 0.10 16.25
CA THR A 348 5.06 1.38 16.83
C THR A 348 6.56 1.38 17.13
N ARG A 349 7.16 0.24 17.52
CA ARG A 349 8.61 0.13 17.71
C ARG A 349 9.43 0.56 16.48
N PHE A 350 8.93 0.29 15.27
CA PHE A 350 9.60 0.68 14.02
C PHE A 350 9.45 2.17 13.67
N THR A 351 8.71 2.95 14.46
CA THR A 351 8.65 4.41 14.32
C THR A 351 9.86 5.11 14.95
N ARG A 352 10.69 4.40 15.74
CA ARG A 352 11.91 4.96 16.31
C ARG A 352 12.90 5.27 15.18
N PHE A 353 13.25 6.55 15.03
CA PHE A 353 14.19 6.95 13.98
C PHE A 353 15.62 6.49 14.30
N LYS A 354 15.97 6.46 15.60
CA LYS A 354 17.20 5.85 16.12
C LYS A 354 16.88 4.46 16.65
N SER A 355 17.56 3.44 16.14
CA SER A 355 17.52 2.12 16.74
C SER A 355 18.95 1.65 17.01
N ASP A 356 19.16 1.01 18.16
CA ASP A 356 20.40 0.34 18.56
C ASP A 356 20.66 -0.94 17.73
N THR A 357 20.22 -0.98 16.47
CA THR A 357 20.14 -2.18 15.63
C THR A 357 21.09 -2.09 14.44
N MET A 358 21.61 -3.24 13.98
CA MET A 358 22.57 -3.37 12.86
C MET A 358 22.05 -2.99 11.45
N ASN A 359 20.91 -2.30 11.35
CA ASN A 359 20.32 -1.94 10.05
C ASN A 359 21.03 -0.73 9.43
N THR A 360 21.13 -0.69 8.09
CA THR A 360 21.63 0.49 7.39
C THR A 360 20.65 1.67 7.50
N GLU A 361 21.13 2.90 7.34
CA GLU A 361 20.27 4.09 7.36
C GLU A 361 19.13 4.01 6.31
N ALA A 362 19.41 3.40 5.16
CA ALA A 362 18.42 3.17 4.10
C ALA A 362 17.31 2.21 4.56
N GLN A 363 17.69 1.06 5.15
CA GLN A 363 16.75 0.08 5.70
C GLN A 363 15.90 0.70 6.82
N GLN A 364 16.51 1.49 7.71
CA GLN A 364 15.78 2.18 8.78
C GLN A 364 14.72 3.15 8.22
N LYS A 365 15.06 3.93 7.19
CA LYS A 365 14.10 4.83 6.53
C LYS A 365 12.92 4.06 5.93
N ILE A 366 13.18 2.89 5.32
CA ILE A 366 12.12 2.03 4.77
C ILE A 366 11.21 1.48 5.87
N LEU A 367 11.77 1.02 7.00
CA LEU A 367 11.01 0.51 8.15
C LEU A 367 10.14 1.60 8.79
N VAL A 368 10.71 2.79 9.04
CA VAL A 368 9.96 3.94 9.56
C VAL A 368 8.83 4.31 8.60
N LYS A 369 9.10 4.44 7.30
CA LYS A 369 8.07 4.77 6.31
C LYS A 369 6.96 3.71 6.25
N SER A 370 7.32 2.43 6.31
CA SER A 370 6.35 1.32 6.25
C SER A 370 5.46 1.30 7.50
N SER A 371 6.03 1.50 8.69
CA SER A 371 5.26 1.55 9.94
C SER A 371 4.30 2.73 9.96
N LEU A 372 4.74 3.92 9.51
CA LEU A 372 3.88 5.10 9.38
C LEU A 372 2.71 4.87 8.40
N LYS A 373 2.92 4.16 7.29
CA LYS A 373 1.84 3.81 6.34
C LYS A 373 0.79 2.90 6.98
N VAL A 374 1.21 1.95 7.80
CA VAL A 374 0.30 1.08 8.55
C VAL A 374 -0.47 1.89 9.60
N LEU A 375 0.23 2.67 10.43
CA LEU A 375 -0.41 3.50 11.46
C LEU A 375 -1.40 4.51 10.85
N GLN A 376 -1.05 5.17 9.76
CA GLN A 376 -1.97 6.07 9.07
C GLN A 376 -3.22 5.32 8.56
N ARG A 377 -3.05 4.10 8.01
CA ARG A 377 -4.18 3.26 7.59
C ARG A 377 -5.08 2.90 8.78
N LEU A 378 -4.50 2.38 9.85
CA LEU A 378 -5.26 1.92 11.03
C LEU A 378 -6.02 3.07 11.70
N THR A 379 -5.38 4.24 11.84
CA THR A 379 -6.01 5.42 12.45
C THR A 379 -7.12 6.03 11.59
N SER A 380 -7.09 5.82 10.27
CA SER A 380 -8.12 6.31 9.34
C SER A 380 -9.41 5.49 9.31
N ILE A 381 -9.43 4.32 9.95
CA ILE A 381 -10.60 3.45 9.95
C ILE A 381 -11.74 4.12 10.74
N GLY A 382 -12.94 4.13 10.15
CA GLY A 382 -14.17 4.62 10.78
C GLY A 382 -14.87 3.56 11.64
N GLY A 383 -15.99 3.93 12.25
CA GLY A 383 -16.79 3.00 13.06
C GLY A 383 -16.17 2.63 14.42
N LYS A 384 -16.86 1.77 15.17
CA LYS A 384 -16.43 1.29 16.50
C LYS A 384 -15.05 0.64 16.52
N ILE A 385 -14.69 -0.05 15.44
CA ILE A 385 -13.36 -0.66 15.33
C ILE A 385 -12.26 0.40 15.21
N GLY A 386 -12.53 1.49 14.48
CA GLY A 386 -11.61 2.62 14.36
C GLY A 386 -11.36 3.30 15.70
N ILE A 387 -12.40 3.46 16.51
CA ILE A 387 -12.30 3.96 17.90
C ILE A 387 -11.37 3.06 18.71
N THR A 388 -11.60 1.75 18.64
CA THR A 388 -10.78 0.75 19.35
C THR A 388 -9.31 0.81 18.92
N LEU A 389 -9.05 0.87 17.61
CA LEU A 389 -7.69 0.94 17.06
C LEU A 389 -6.98 2.24 17.46
N ARG A 390 -7.62 3.41 17.33
CA ARG A 390 -7.04 4.68 17.77
C ARG A 390 -6.75 4.67 19.28
N SER A 391 -7.66 4.12 20.08
CA SER A 391 -7.44 3.97 21.53
C SER A 391 -6.27 3.04 21.86
N LYS A 392 -6.07 1.93 21.14
CA LYS A 392 -4.92 1.03 21.36
C LYS A 392 -3.61 1.66 20.89
N ILE A 393 -3.64 2.38 19.76
CA ILE A 393 -2.45 3.08 19.23
C ILE A 393 -2.00 4.19 20.20
N SER A 394 -2.92 4.96 20.78
CA SER A 394 -2.57 6.05 21.72
C SER A 394 -2.07 5.56 23.07
N GLN A 395 -2.24 4.28 23.41
CA GLN A 395 -1.72 3.71 24.65
C GLN A 395 -0.21 3.48 24.63
N ASP A 396 0.44 3.47 23.46
CA ASP A 396 1.90 3.35 23.38
C ASP A 396 2.58 4.63 23.90
N PRO A 397 3.34 4.57 25.01
CA PRO A 397 3.91 5.76 25.64
C PRO A 397 4.93 6.51 24.79
N PHE A 398 5.53 5.86 23.79
CA PHE A 398 6.60 6.42 22.97
C PHE A 398 6.10 6.95 21.63
N LEU A 399 4.87 6.64 21.23
CA LEU A 399 4.32 7.00 19.92
C LEU A 399 4.48 8.49 19.62
N PHE A 400 3.92 9.38 20.44
CA PHE A 400 3.94 10.82 20.15
C PHE A 400 5.35 11.42 20.21
N SER A 401 6.23 10.87 21.05
CA SER A 401 7.64 11.26 21.07
C SER A 401 8.34 10.89 19.76
N ASN A 402 8.15 9.66 19.27
CA ASN A 402 8.73 9.21 18.00
C ASN A 402 8.18 10.02 16.81
N LEU A 403 6.87 10.28 16.80
CA LEU A 403 6.24 11.10 15.77
C LEU A 403 6.77 12.55 15.79
N ALA A 404 6.98 13.14 16.97
CA ALA A 404 7.57 14.46 17.11
C ALA A 404 9.02 14.50 16.59
N GLU A 405 9.82 13.46 16.88
CA GLU A 405 11.19 13.34 16.38
C GLU A 405 11.21 13.26 14.84
N ILE A 406 10.37 12.41 14.24
CA ILE A 406 10.29 12.30 12.78
C ILE A 406 9.87 13.63 12.16
N LEU A 407 8.89 14.32 12.74
CA LEU A 407 8.40 15.61 12.23
C LEU A 407 9.47 16.71 12.32
N GLY A 408 10.29 16.68 13.37
CA GLY A 408 11.38 17.65 13.61
C GLY A 408 12.70 17.34 12.90
N ASN A 409 12.90 16.12 12.41
CA ASN A 409 14.16 15.68 11.83
C ASN A 409 14.30 16.07 10.36
N ASN A 410 15.30 16.88 10.03
CA ASN A 410 15.60 17.32 8.66
C ASN A 410 15.97 16.17 7.70
N LYS A 411 16.45 15.04 8.22
CA LYS A 411 16.75 13.83 7.43
C LYS A 411 15.51 13.01 7.07
N SER A 412 14.35 13.32 7.67
CA SER A 412 13.10 12.63 7.37
C SER A 412 12.60 13.03 5.99
N SER A 413 12.08 12.06 5.23
CA SER A 413 11.47 12.37 3.94
C SER A 413 10.20 13.20 4.13
N GLN A 414 9.88 14.04 3.14
CA GLN A 414 8.64 14.81 3.14
C GLN A 414 7.41 13.90 3.21
N GLU A 415 7.45 12.73 2.56
CA GLU A 415 6.40 11.71 2.66
C GLU A 415 6.22 11.23 4.10
N SER A 416 7.30 10.96 4.85
CA SER A 416 7.22 10.55 6.26
C SER A 416 6.61 11.66 7.12
N ARG A 417 7.01 12.93 6.94
CA ARG A 417 6.41 14.07 7.67
C ARG A 417 4.91 14.22 7.37
N LYS A 418 4.51 14.05 6.10
CA LYS A 418 3.11 14.03 5.68
C LYS A 418 2.34 12.86 6.32
N LEU A 419 2.93 11.67 6.38
CA LEU A 419 2.32 10.51 7.04
C LEU A 419 2.10 10.79 8.53
N VAL A 420 3.10 11.35 9.22
CA VAL A 420 3.02 11.77 10.63
C VAL A 420 1.89 12.78 10.84
N ALA A 421 1.83 13.84 10.04
CA ALA A 421 0.77 14.83 10.14
C ALA A 421 -0.62 14.20 9.93
N GLY A 422 -0.76 13.26 9.00
CA GLY A 422 -2.01 12.53 8.78
C GLY A 422 -2.38 11.60 9.94
N ILE A 423 -1.40 10.95 10.58
CA ILE A 423 -1.63 10.17 11.81
C ILE A 423 -2.13 11.09 12.92
N LEU A 424 -1.43 12.20 13.19
CA LEU A 424 -1.81 13.17 14.23
C LEU A 424 -3.21 13.74 14.01
N ARG A 425 -3.57 14.08 12.76
CA ARG A 425 -4.92 14.50 12.38
C ARG A 425 -5.98 13.47 12.76
N ASN A 426 -5.73 12.19 12.44
CA ASN A 426 -6.66 11.10 12.75
C ASN A 426 -6.71 10.80 14.26
N MET A 427 -5.59 10.88 14.96
CA MET A 427 -5.53 10.65 16.41
C MET A 427 -6.21 11.79 17.21
N ALA A 428 -6.22 13.01 16.67
CA ALA A 428 -6.89 14.17 17.27
C ALA A 428 -8.43 14.11 17.21
N ILE A 429 -9.01 13.06 16.63
CA ILE A 429 -10.44 12.79 16.69
C ILE A 429 -10.87 12.52 18.14
N ASP A 430 -10.07 11.75 18.88
CA ASP A 430 -10.33 11.37 20.26
C ASP A 430 -9.87 12.47 21.22
N GLU A 431 -10.78 12.96 22.08
CA GLU A 431 -10.53 14.15 22.92
C GLU A 431 -9.30 14.01 23.82
N LYS A 432 -9.18 12.88 24.55
CA LYS A 432 -8.05 12.63 25.44
C LYS A 432 -6.72 12.68 24.67
N THR A 433 -6.67 12.01 23.52
CA THR A 433 -5.48 11.96 22.67
C THR A 433 -5.17 13.32 22.04
N ARG A 434 -6.19 14.07 21.61
CA ARG A 434 -6.04 15.44 21.11
C ARG A 434 -5.36 16.35 22.13
N GLN A 435 -5.76 16.26 23.40
CA GLN A 435 -5.14 17.06 24.48
C GLN A 435 -3.70 16.62 24.76
N GLU A 436 -3.41 15.32 24.73
CA GLU A 436 -2.05 14.79 24.91
C GLU A 436 -1.10 15.27 23.79
N ILE A 437 -1.54 15.18 22.52
CA ILE A 437 -0.79 15.72 21.39
C ILE A 437 -0.56 17.23 21.56
N GLY A 438 -1.59 17.96 21.97
CA GLY A 438 -1.53 19.42 22.19
C GLY A 438 -0.51 19.85 23.24
N ARG A 439 -0.26 19.03 24.27
CA ARG A 439 0.76 19.29 25.30
C ARG A 439 2.19 19.21 24.74
N ASN A 440 2.40 18.50 23.63
CA ASN A 440 3.70 18.40 22.98
C ASN A 440 3.94 19.62 22.06
N LYS A 441 4.60 20.65 22.62
CA LYS A 441 4.92 21.89 21.89
C LYS A 441 5.70 21.65 20.60
N ILE A 442 6.57 20.63 20.54
CA ILE A 442 7.36 20.31 19.34
C ILE A 442 6.43 19.95 18.18
N ILE A 443 5.39 19.15 18.44
CA ILE A 443 4.41 18.76 17.41
C ILE A 443 3.71 20.00 16.86
N ILE A 444 3.17 20.85 17.73
CA ILE A 444 2.43 22.06 17.32
C ILE A 444 3.35 22.98 16.51
N THR A 445 4.53 23.32 17.02
CA THR A 445 5.48 24.20 16.32
C THR A 445 5.88 23.64 14.95
N LYS A 446 6.16 22.33 14.86
CA LYS A 446 6.57 21.72 13.58
C LYS A 446 5.43 21.58 12.58
N LEU A 447 4.20 21.34 13.03
CA LEU A 447 3.02 21.40 12.16
C LEU A 447 2.76 22.82 11.66
N MET A 448 2.95 23.84 12.52
CA MET A 448 2.82 25.24 12.13
C MET A 448 3.88 25.62 11.10
N GLN A 449 5.15 25.27 11.31
CA GLN A 449 6.20 25.46 10.31
C GLN A 449 5.86 24.78 8.98
N ALA A 450 5.39 23.53 9.00
CA ALA A 450 4.99 22.81 7.79
C ALA A 450 3.74 23.42 7.10
N PHE A 451 2.90 24.14 7.86
CA PHE A 451 1.72 24.82 7.33
C PHE A 451 2.02 26.24 6.82
N LEU A 452 2.95 26.96 7.44
CA LEU A 452 3.33 28.33 7.07
C LEU A 452 4.40 28.36 5.98
N ASN A 453 5.39 27.48 6.04
CA ASN A 453 6.50 27.44 5.08
C ASN A 453 6.01 26.84 3.76
N ALA A 454 5.40 27.67 2.91
CA ALA A 454 5.44 27.48 1.47
C ALA A 454 6.85 27.86 0.99
N GLU A 455 7.87 27.08 1.36
CA GLU A 455 9.24 27.37 0.94
C GLU A 455 9.31 27.29 -0.59
N GLY A 456 9.76 28.40 -1.18
CA GLY A 456 9.95 28.61 -2.61
C GLY A 456 10.97 27.65 -3.22
N THR A 457 10.57 26.39 -3.37
CA THR A 457 11.20 25.47 -4.29
C THR A 457 10.30 25.34 -5.50
N THR A 458 10.86 25.69 -6.65
CA THR A 458 10.36 25.49 -8.01
C THR A 458 10.19 24.01 -8.36
N SER A 459 9.61 23.21 -7.46
CA SER A 459 9.32 21.79 -7.67
C SER A 459 7.81 21.59 -7.87
N THR A 460 7.49 21.02 -9.01
CA THR A 460 6.14 20.77 -9.52
C THR A 460 5.42 19.76 -8.61
N ASN A 461 4.53 20.25 -7.75
CA ASN A 461 3.40 19.54 -7.10
C ASN A 461 3.51 18.74 -5.76
N PRO A 462 4.67 18.36 -5.16
CA PRO A 462 4.63 17.58 -3.91
C PRO A 462 4.38 18.40 -2.62
N ASP A 463 4.57 19.72 -2.65
CA ASP A 463 4.61 20.52 -1.42
C ASP A 463 3.23 20.90 -0.85
N HIS A 464 2.25 21.13 -1.73
CA HIS A 464 0.91 21.55 -1.32
C HIS A 464 0.13 20.51 -0.49
N LEU A 465 0.32 19.23 -0.80
CA LEU A 465 -0.40 18.16 -0.09
C LEU A 465 0.13 17.98 1.33
N SER A 466 1.43 18.18 1.54
CA SER A 466 2.06 18.16 2.86
C SER A 466 1.56 19.33 3.71
N ARG A 467 1.55 20.54 3.13
CA ARG A 467 0.99 21.75 3.76
C ARG A 467 -0.47 21.55 4.17
N LYS A 468 -1.31 21.03 3.27
CA LYS A 468 -2.74 20.80 3.55
C LYS A 468 -2.94 19.82 4.69
N VAL A 469 -2.20 18.71 4.73
CA VAL A 469 -2.33 17.70 5.80
C VAL A 469 -1.86 18.26 7.14
N ALA A 470 -0.80 19.06 7.17
CA ALA A 470 -0.36 19.75 8.39
C ALA A 470 -1.42 20.72 8.92
N GLY A 471 -2.01 21.54 8.03
CA GLY A 471 -3.10 22.44 8.39
C GLY A 471 -4.36 21.70 8.86
N GLN A 472 -4.71 20.57 8.26
CA GLN A 472 -5.80 19.72 8.75
C GLN A 472 -5.51 19.18 10.15
N ALA A 473 -4.28 18.77 10.44
CA ALA A 473 -3.90 18.33 11.78
C ALA A 473 -4.06 19.47 12.80
N LEU A 474 -3.60 20.69 12.48
CA LEU A 474 -3.78 21.88 13.33
C LEU A 474 -5.26 22.23 13.53
N ALA A 475 -6.07 22.17 12.47
CA ALA A 475 -7.51 22.39 12.55
C ALA A 475 -8.18 21.39 13.51
N MET A 476 -7.76 20.12 13.49
CA MET A 476 -8.26 19.11 14.44
C MET A 476 -7.78 19.36 15.87
N LEU A 477 -6.52 19.76 16.04
CA LEU A 477 -5.92 20.02 17.36
C LEU A 477 -6.48 21.27 18.06
N THR A 478 -7.04 22.23 17.30
CA THR A 478 -7.65 23.45 17.84
C THR A 478 -9.09 23.26 18.32
N ILE A 479 -9.78 22.19 17.88
CA ILE A 479 -11.17 21.94 18.30
C ILE A 479 -11.23 21.69 19.81
N GLN A 480 -12.06 22.48 20.51
CA GLN A 480 -12.27 22.38 21.96
C GLN A 480 -10.95 22.47 22.77
N SER A 481 -9.96 23.21 22.28
CA SER A 481 -8.68 23.40 22.97
C SER A 481 -8.25 24.86 22.98
N VAL A 482 -8.58 25.55 24.08
CA VAL A 482 -8.14 26.93 24.36
C VAL A 482 -6.61 26.99 24.32
N GLN A 483 -5.93 26.09 25.03
CA GLN A 483 -4.46 26.09 25.12
C GLN A 483 -3.78 25.99 23.74
N ASN A 484 -4.25 25.10 22.87
CA ASN A 484 -3.68 24.94 21.53
C ASN A 484 -3.94 26.17 20.66
N CYS A 485 -5.15 26.75 20.74
CA CYS A 485 -5.50 27.97 20.05
C CYS A 485 -4.61 29.15 20.49
N LEU A 486 -4.33 29.29 21.78
CA LEU A 486 -3.44 30.34 22.30
C LEU A 486 -1.98 30.16 21.85
N VAL A 487 -1.48 28.94 21.77
CA VAL A 487 -0.13 28.67 21.25
C VAL A 487 -0.04 29.07 19.78
N ILE A 488 -1.06 28.73 18.99
CA ILE A 488 -1.11 29.05 17.56
C ILE A 488 -1.25 30.56 17.32
N LEU A 489 -2.10 31.24 18.09
CA LEU A 489 -2.35 32.69 17.95
C LEU A 489 -1.12 33.54 18.28
N LYS A 490 -0.22 33.04 19.14
CA LYS A 490 1.05 33.70 19.48
C LYS A 490 2.05 33.73 18.33
N GLU A 491 1.90 32.88 17.32
CA GLU A 491 2.80 32.86 16.18
C GLU A 491 2.58 34.10 15.31
N PRO A 492 3.65 34.85 15.01
CA PRO A 492 3.55 36.04 14.19
C PRO A 492 3.02 35.67 12.80
N GLU A 493 2.19 36.56 12.25
CA GLU A 493 1.65 36.47 10.89
C GLU A 493 0.71 35.28 10.61
N PHE A 494 0.45 34.40 11.58
CA PHE A 494 -0.44 33.26 11.39
C PHE A 494 -1.84 33.68 10.92
N MET A 495 -2.41 34.71 11.54
CA MET A 495 -3.71 35.28 11.15
C MET A 495 -3.69 35.85 9.72
N LYS A 496 -2.60 36.52 9.33
CA LYS A 496 -2.43 37.06 7.96
C LYS A 496 -2.38 35.94 6.93
N GLU A 497 -1.64 34.86 7.24
CA GLU A 497 -1.53 33.71 6.35
C GLU A 497 -2.88 33.00 6.20
N LEU A 498 -3.63 32.81 7.29
CA LEU A 498 -4.98 32.24 7.23
C LEU A 498 -5.89 33.06 6.32
N LYS A 499 -5.86 34.40 6.41
CA LYS A 499 -6.61 35.28 5.51
C LYS A 499 -6.25 35.04 4.04
N ILE A 500 -4.96 34.94 3.71
CA ILE A 500 -4.52 34.67 2.34
C ILE A 500 -5.08 33.32 1.87
N LEU A 501 -5.02 32.30 2.72
CA LEU A 501 -5.47 30.94 2.41
C LEU A 501 -6.99 30.79 2.27
N ILE A 502 -7.80 31.71 2.80
CA ILE A 502 -9.26 31.74 2.52
C ILE A 502 -9.53 31.95 1.02
N HIS A 503 -8.66 32.68 0.32
CA HIS A 503 -8.83 32.93 -1.11
C HIS A 503 -8.50 31.68 -1.96
N ASP A 504 -7.70 30.73 -1.44
CA ASP A 504 -7.32 29.51 -2.14
C ASP A 504 -8.30 28.36 -1.82
N LYS A 505 -9.06 27.92 -2.84
CA LYS A 505 -10.03 26.81 -2.74
C LYS A 505 -9.41 25.51 -2.18
N ARG A 506 -8.09 25.30 -2.31
CA ARG A 506 -7.42 24.09 -1.78
C ARG A 506 -7.34 24.09 -0.25
N TYR A 507 -7.27 25.28 0.36
CA TYR A 507 -7.01 25.49 1.79
C TYR A 507 -8.17 26.17 2.53
N ILE A 508 -9.17 26.72 1.84
CA ILE A 508 -10.29 27.45 2.43
C ILE A 508 -10.91 26.72 3.63
N TYR A 509 -11.24 25.43 3.49
CA TYR A 509 -11.83 24.65 4.57
C TYR A 509 -10.93 24.60 5.81
N VAL A 510 -9.62 24.43 5.60
CA VAL A 510 -8.62 24.33 6.67
C VAL A 510 -8.42 25.69 7.34
N ALA A 511 -8.28 26.76 6.55
CA ALA A 511 -8.10 28.11 7.04
C ALA A 511 -9.34 28.60 7.80
N ALA A 512 -10.53 28.40 7.25
CA ALA A 512 -11.79 28.76 7.88
C ALA A 512 -12.02 27.98 9.18
N SER A 513 -11.69 26.68 9.20
CA SER A 513 -11.76 25.86 10.42
C SER A 513 -10.88 26.41 11.53
N MET A 514 -9.63 26.77 11.22
CA MET A 514 -8.72 27.33 12.21
C MET A 514 -9.16 28.72 12.67
N LEU A 515 -9.51 29.64 11.77
CA LEU A 515 -10.02 30.97 12.14
C LEU A 515 -11.26 30.86 13.03
N ARG A 516 -12.20 29.97 12.69
CA ARG A 516 -13.41 29.73 13.49
C ARG A 516 -13.05 29.22 14.88
N ASN A 517 -12.16 28.23 14.98
CA ASN A 517 -11.74 27.67 16.27
C ASN A 517 -11.00 28.70 17.13
N LEU A 518 -10.13 29.52 16.53
CA LEU A 518 -9.41 30.60 17.21
C LEU A 518 -10.40 31.66 17.74
N CYS A 519 -11.40 32.06 16.95
CA CYS A 519 -12.45 32.98 17.41
C CYS A 519 -13.25 32.38 18.57
N LEU A 520 -13.64 31.10 18.46
CA LEU A 520 -14.48 30.43 19.46
C LEU A 520 -13.75 30.17 20.79
N HIS A 521 -12.44 29.90 20.76
CA HIS A 521 -11.69 29.42 21.93
C HIS A 521 -10.66 30.42 22.48
N SER A 522 -10.38 31.51 21.78
CA SER A 522 -9.40 32.52 22.21
C SER A 522 -9.96 33.96 22.17
N GLU A 523 -11.28 34.11 22.29
CA GLU A 523 -11.98 35.42 22.18
C GLU A 523 -11.33 36.53 23.02
N ALA A 524 -11.02 36.26 24.30
CA ALA A 524 -10.42 37.25 25.20
C ALA A 524 -8.97 37.64 24.87
N GLU A 525 -8.30 36.89 24.01
CA GLU A 525 -6.86 37.03 23.70
C GLU A 525 -6.62 37.51 22.26
N LEU A 526 -7.69 37.78 21.51
CA LEU A 526 -7.60 38.39 20.18
C LEU A 526 -7.20 39.86 20.31
N ARG A 527 -6.15 40.26 19.58
CA ARG A 527 -5.70 41.66 19.54
C ARG A 527 -6.51 42.45 18.52
N ASP A 528 -6.51 43.77 18.63
CA ASP A 528 -7.14 44.65 17.64
C ASP A 528 -6.64 44.41 16.22
N SER A 529 -5.36 44.07 16.05
CA SER A 529 -4.80 43.68 14.75
C SER A 529 -5.43 42.41 14.20
N ASP A 530 -5.70 41.42 15.06
CA ASP A 530 -6.29 40.14 14.68
C ASP A 530 -7.76 40.34 14.28
N LEU A 531 -8.50 41.17 15.05
CA LEU A 531 -9.87 41.57 14.72
C LEU A 531 -9.95 42.31 13.38
N LYS A 532 -8.97 43.18 13.09
CA LYS A 532 -8.87 43.88 11.81
C LYS A 532 -8.63 42.91 10.65
N GLU A 533 -7.76 41.92 10.82
CA GLU A 533 -7.54 40.86 9.81
C GLU A 533 -8.81 40.03 9.57
N LEU A 534 -9.55 39.68 10.63
CA LEU A 534 -10.85 39.01 10.51
C LEU A 534 -11.87 39.86 9.72
N CYS A 535 -11.97 41.16 10.01
CA CYS A 535 -12.83 42.06 9.25
C CYS A 535 -12.48 42.10 7.76
N HIS A 536 -11.19 42.12 7.42
CA HIS A 536 -10.77 42.07 6.01
C HIS A 536 -11.13 40.74 5.32
N THR A 537 -11.29 39.63 6.07
CA THR A 537 -11.73 38.34 5.50
C THR A 537 -13.23 38.27 5.23
N LEU A 538 -14.05 39.10 5.87
CA LEU A 538 -15.52 38.97 5.85
C LEU A 538 -16.12 39.02 4.45
N ARG A 539 -15.67 39.96 3.62
CA ARG A 539 -16.20 40.12 2.26
C ARG A 539 -16.01 38.85 1.43
N GLU A 540 -14.80 38.31 1.45
CA GLU A 540 -14.46 37.06 0.76
C GLU A 540 -15.27 35.87 1.32
N VAL A 541 -15.43 35.78 2.65
CA VAL A 541 -16.24 34.74 3.28
C VAL A 541 -17.69 34.81 2.81
N TRP A 542 -18.30 36.00 2.78
CA TRP A 542 -19.68 36.15 2.32
C TRP A 542 -19.86 35.88 0.83
N GLU A 543 -18.93 36.34 -0.01
CA GLU A 543 -18.95 36.03 -1.44
C GLU A 543 -18.89 34.51 -1.66
N ARG A 544 -18.03 33.80 -0.92
CA ARG A 544 -17.94 32.33 -0.99
C ARG A 544 -19.17 31.61 -0.45
N ILE A 545 -19.84 32.14 0.58
CA ILE A 545 -21.10 31.57 1.10
C ILE A 545 -22.21 31.57 0.03
N MET A 546 -22.19 32.52 -0.91
CA MET A 546 -23.18 32.55 -1.99
C MET A 546 -23.05 31.36 -2.94
N ASP A 547 -21.82 30.89 -3.18
CA ASP A 547 -21.51 29.86 -4.19
C ASP A 547 -21.14 28.49 -3.60
N ALA A 548 -20.85 28.41 -2.31
CA ALA A 548 -20.43 27.17 -1.64
C ALA A 548 -21.63 26.33 -1.21
N ASP A 549 -21.43 25.00 -1.15
CA ASP A 549 -22.38 24.02 -0.64
C ASP A 549 -21.69 23.01 0.32
N GLY A 550 -22.49 22.23 1.04
CA GLY A 550 -22.02 21.13 1.89
C GLY A 550 -21.07 21.59 3.01
N ALA A 551 -19.97 20.85 3.21
CA ALA A 551 -19.03 21.10 4.30
C ALA A 551 -18.28 22.45 4.18
N GLU A 552 -18.07 22.95 2.96
CA GLU A 552 -17.47 24.27 2.75
C GLU A 552 -18.42 25.39 3.19
N LEU A 553 -19.70 25.27 2.83
CA LEU A 553 -20.74 26.20 3.28
C LEU A 553 -20.89 26.19 4.80
N GLU A 554 -20.94 24.99 5.41
CA GLU A 554 -21.03 24.81 6.86
C GLU A 554 -19.93 25.58 7.59
N ILE A 555 -18.67 25.39 7.18
CA ILE A 555 -17.54 25.99 7.89
C ILE A 555 -17.47 27.50 7.69
N LEU A 556 -17.87 28.02 6.51
CA LEU A 556 -17.89 29.45 6.21
C LEU A 556 -19.00 30.18 6.97
N ILE A 557 -20.21 29.62 7.05
CA ILE A 557 -21.28 30.17 7.90
C ILE A 557 -20.84 30.14 9.37
N GLY A 558 -20.24 29.04 9.80
CA GLY A 558 -19.68 28.92 11.14
C GLY A 558 -18.61 29.97 11.43
N LEU A 559 -17.71 30.26 10.49
CA LEU A 559 -16.71 31.32 10.63
C LEU A 559 -17.37 32.70 10.69
N SER A 560 -18.27 33.01 9.76
CA SER A 560 -19.00 34.29 9.73
C SER A 560 -19.72 34.54 11.06
N SER A 561 -20.33 33.50 11.62
CA SER A 561 -21.04 33.57 12.90
C SER A 561 -20.09 33.90 14.05
N GLN A 562 -18.91 33.29 14.10
CA GLN A 562 -17.92 33.60 15.12
C GLN A 562 -17.32 35.00 14.95
N ILE A 563 -17.09 35.47 13.71
CA ILE A 563 -16.63 36.85 13.47
C ILE A 563 -17.70 37.85 13.93
N CYS A 564 -18.97 37.58 13.64
CA CYS A 564 -20.10 38.39 14.11
C CYS A 564 -20.12 38.54 15.64
N LYS A 565 -19.82 37.44 16.35
CA LYS A 565 -19.76 37.43 17.82
C LYS A 565 -18.58 38.23 18.38
N VAL A 566 -17.36 38.01 17.85
CA VAL A 566 -16.13 38.63 18.42
C VAL A 566 -15.91 40.08 17.97
N ASN A 567 -16.47 40.50 16.83
CA ASN A 567 -16.39 41.89 16.36
C ASN A 567 -17.74 42.41 15.82
N PRO A 568 -18.75 42.58 16.67
CA PRO A 568 -20.12 42.91 16.25
C PRO A 568 -20.22 44.29 15.59
N LYS A 569 -19.44 45.27 16.05
CA LYS A 569 -19.49 46.66 15.54
C LYS A 569 -18.97 46.77 14.12
N ASP A 570 -17.81 46.18 13.82
CA ASP A 570 -17.29 46.21 12.45
C ASP A 570 -18.08 45.28 11.53
N PHE A 571 -18.58 44.14 12.05
CA PHE A 571 -19.40 43.22 11.27
C PHE A 571 -20.69 43.89 10.78
N THR A 572 -21.44 44.56 11.66
CA THR A 572 -22.66 45.30 11.28
C THR A 572 -22.35 46.44 10.32
N ARG A 573 -21.28 47.21 10.55
CA ARG A 573 -20.85 48.28 9.64
C ARG A 573 -20.58 47.75 8.22
N GLU A 574 -19.85 46.66 8.08
CA GLU A 574 -19.55 46.06 6.76
C GLU A 574 -20.80 45.46 6.10
N LEU A 575 -21.67 44.81 6.89
CA LEU A 575 -22.88 44.16 6.37
C LEU A 575 -23.91 45.20 5.90
N ASP A 576 -24.16 46.25 6.69
CA ASP A 576 -25.15 47.29 6.41
C ASP A 576 -24.71 48.26 5.31
N ASN A 577 -23.40 48.58 5.21
CA ASN A 577 -22.87 49.42 4.14
C ASN A 577 -22.70 48.67 2.81
N GLY A 578 -22.75 47.33 2.83
CA GLY A 578 -22.56 46.49 1.66
C GLY A 578 -23.87 46.16 0.91
N GLN A 579 -23.78 45.91 -0.40
CA GLN A 579 -24.90 45.39 -1.20
C GLN A 579 -25.15 43.87 -0.99
N ILE A 580 -24.65 43.29 0.09
CA ILE A 580 -24.69 41.84 0.34
C ILE A 580 -25.72 41.44 1.39
N LYS A 581 -26.15 42.35 2.29
CA LYS A 581 -27.06 42.06 3.41
C LYS A 581 -28.26 41.21 3.01
N GLN A 582 -29.10 41.70 2.10
CA GLN A 582 -30.32 40.98 1.69
C GLN A 582 -30.00 39.63 1.03
N ARG A 583 -28.95 39.56 0.18
CA ARG A 583 -28.52 38.32 -0.47
C ARG A 583 -28.02 37.29 0.54
N PHE A 584 -27.23 37.74 1.52
CA PHE A 584 -26.70 36.90 2.58
C PHE A 584 -27.80 36.34 3.48
N LEU A 585 -28.69 37.20 3.99
CA LEU A 585 -29.81 36.76 4.83
C LEU A 585 -30.73 35.78 4.09
N LYS A 586 -31.05 36.07 2.83
CA LYS A 586 -31.82 35.16 1.98
C LYS A 586 -31.10 33.82 1.79
N ARG A 587 -29.80 33.83 1.47
CA ARG A 587 -28.99 32.60 1.29
C ARG A 587 -29.01 31.73 2.54
N LEU A 588 -28.88 32.30 3.74
CA LEU A 588 -28.96 31.53 4.99
C LEU A 588 -30.29 30.77 5.14
N ILE A 589 -31.39 31.41 4.77
CA ILE A 589 -32.74 30.84 4.92
C ILE A 589 -33.02 29.81 3.82
N ASP A 590 -32.64 30.11 2.58
CA ASP A 590 -32.73 29.17 1.46
C ASP A 590 -31.94 27.89 1.80
N THR A 591 -30.69 28.03 2.29
CA THR A 591 -29.89 26.89 2.74
C THR A 591 -30.54 26.14 3.91
N LEU A 592 -31.15 26.83 4.87
CA LEU A 592 -31.85 26.17 5.98
C LEU A 592 -33.03 25.32 5.48
N ASN A 593 -33.78 25.84 4.51
CA ASN A 593 -34.90 25.17 3.86
C ASN A 593 -34.46 23.98 2.99
N GLU A 594 -33.33 24.10 2.29
CA GLU A 594 -32.72 23.00 1.53
C GLU A 594 -32.23 21.86 2.45
N ASN A 595 -31.86 22.18 3.69
CA ASN A 595 -31.31 21.24 4.67
C ASN A 595 -32.32 20.84 5.76
N MET A 596 -33.63 20.83 5.46
CA MET A 596 -34.68 20.45 6.42
C MET A 596 -34.56 19.01 6.95
N LYS A 597 -33.86 18.14 6.21
CA LYS A 597 -33.44 16.82 6.68
C LYS A 597 -31.95 16.88 7.03
N PRO A 598 -31.56 16.51 8.26
CA PRO A 598 -30.17 16.53 8.67
C PRO A 598 -29.33 15.54 7.85
N SER A 599 -28.10 15.93 7.53
CA SER A 599 -27.14 15.15 6.75
C SER A 599 -25.94 14.76 7.62
N SER A 600 -25.44 13.54 7.47
CA SER A 600 -24.19 13.10 8.12
C SER A 600 -22.93 13.72 7.52
N HIS A 601 -23.01 14.26 6.29
CA HIS A 601 -21.86 14.86 5.60
C HIS A 601 -21.58 16.30 6.06
N CYS A 602 -22.62 16.99 6.50
CA CYS A 602 -22.56 18.37 6.96
C CYS A 602 -23.58 18.58 8.12
N PRO A 603 -23.37 17.87 9.25
CA PRO A 603 -24.34 17.83 10.35
C PRO A 603 -24.52 19.18 11.05
N GLY A 604 -23.58 20.11 10.87
CA GLY A 604 -23.63 21.41 11.53
C GLY A 604 -24.33 22.51 10.74
N ILE A 605 -24.74 22.33 9.48
CA ILE A 605 -25.27 23.44 8.64
C ILE A 605 -26.39 24.21 9.35
N ARG A 606 -27.44 23.50 9.80
CA ARG A 606 -28.58 24.14 10.47
C ARG A 606 -28.16 24.84 11.75
N ARG A 607 -27.27 24.21 12.52
CA ARG A 607 -26.70 24.80 13.73
C ARG A 607 -25.94 26.09 13.43
N MET A 608 -25.05 26.09 12.44
CA MET A 608 -24.25 27.28 12.09
C MET A 608 -25.16 28.43 11.64
N ILE A 609 -26.24 28.13 10.90
CA ILE A 609 -27.24 29.14 10.47
C ILE A 609 -28.00 29.72 11.67
N VAL A 610 -28.49 28.87 12.59
CA VAL A 610 -29.20 29.35 13.78
C VAL A 610 -28.28 30.15 14.69
N GLU A 611 -27.03 29.72 14.88
CA GLU A 611 -26.00 30.50 15.60
C GLU A 611 -25.75 31.86 14.94
N GLN A 612 -25.58 31.90 13.61
CA GLN A 612 -25.39 33.16 12.87
C GLN A 612 -26.54 34.14 13.08
N ILE A 613 -27.78 33.64 13.09
CA ILE A 613 -28.99 34.46 13.23
C ILE A 613 -29.13 35.00 14.65
N ILE A 614 -28.81 34.19 15.67
CA ILE A 614 -28.78 34.66 17.06
C ILE A 614 -27.77 35.81 17.18
N HIS A 615 -26.53 35.63 16.71
CA HIS A 615 -25.51 36.67 16.80
C HIS A 615 -25.90 37.94 16.04
N LEU A 616 -26.55 37.84 14.86
CA LEU A 616 -27.09 39.00 14.14
C LEU A 616 -28.11 39.77 14.96
N MET A 617 -29.08 39.08 15.57
CA MET A 617 -30.12 39.70 16.39
C MET A 617 -29.56 40.30 17.70
N GLU A 618 -28.50 39.70 18.26
CA GLU A 618 -27.77 40.24 19.41
C GLU A 618 -27.01 41.53 19.04
N CYS A 619 -26.46 41.60 17.83
CA CYS A 619 -25.77 42.79 17.34
C CYS A 619 -26.73 43.97 17.11
N ASN A 620 -27.84 43.73 16.42
CA ASN A 620 -28.87 44.74 16.17
C ASN A 620 -30.26 44.09 16.02
N SER A 621 -31.19 44.52 16.87
CA SER A 621 -32.57 44.01 16.86
C SER A 621 -33.31 44.20 15.53
N SER A 622 -32.90 45.15 14.67
CA SER A 622 -33.52 45.36 13.35
C SER A 622 -33.29 44.20 12.38
N TYR A 623 -32.29 43.35 12.60
CA TYR A 623 -32.09 42.14 11.79
C TYR A 623 -33.22 41.14 11.98
N ALA A 624 -33.91 41.14 13.14
CA ALA A 624 -35.09 40.31 13.34
C ALA A 624 -36.21 40.68 12.37
N ASP A 625 -36.40 41.99 12.14
CA ASP A 625 -37.42 42.49 11.20
C ASP A 625 -37.07 42.04 9.76
N CYS A 626 -35.82 42.21 9.32
CA CYS A 626 -35.37 41.73 8.01
C CYS A 626 -35.51 40.21 7.82
N LEU A 627 -35.18 39.41 8.84
CA LEU A 627 -35.30 37.95 8.78
C LEU A 627 -36.77 37.50 8.77
N SER A 628 -37.67 38.29 9.37
CA SER A 628 -39.11 38.01 9.35
C SER A 628 -39.70 38.14 7.94
N GLU A 629 -39.20 39.08 7.11
CA GLU A 629 -39.59 39.23 5.70
C GLU A 629 -39.31 37.95 4.88
N PHE A 630 -38.29 37.20 5.29
CA PHE A 630 -37.90 35.93 4.67
C PHE A 630 -38.49 34.70 5.38
N ARG A 631 -39.49 34.86 6.26
CA ARG A 631 -40.21 33.75 6.91
C ARG A 631 -39.33 32.86 7.79
N MET A 632 -38.38 33.47 8.51
CA MET A 632 -37.44 32.75 9.37
C MET A 632 -38.12 32.03 10.56
N THR A 633 -39.22 32.59 11.09
CA THR A 633 -39.94 31.99 12.23
C THR A 633 -40.59 30.66 11.88
N GLU A 634 -41.13 30.52 10.65
CA GLU A 634 -41.60 29.25 10.14
C GLU A 634 -40.45 28.27 9.91
N ALA A 635 -39.33 28.73 9.32
CA ALA A 635 -38.15 27.90 9.13
C ALA A 635 -37.61 27.34 10.46
N LEU A 636 -37.51 28.17 11.52
CA LEU A 636 -37.12 27.72 12.86
C LEU A 636 -38.08 26.68 13.45
N SER A 637 -39.39 26.84 13.21
CA SER A 637 -40.40 25.88 13.67
C SER A 637 -40.26 24.53 12.96
N MET A 638 -39.91 24.54 11.68
CA MET A 638 -39.61 23.31 10.95
C MET A 638 -38.34 22.63 11.46
N VAL A 639 -37.28 23.40 11.74
CA VAL A 639 -36.04 22.86 12.33
C VAL A 639 -36.32 22.19 13.68
N GLU A 640 -37.14 22.82 14.54
CA GLU A 640 -37.56 22.25 15.82
C GLU A 640 -38.28 20.90 15.66
N GLN A 641 -39.16 20.79 14.65
CA GLN A 641 -39.92 19.56 14.39
C GLN A 641 -39.07 18.43 13.79
N THR A 642 -37.94 18.76 13.15
CA THR A 642 -37.08 17.77 12.47
C THR A 642 -35.68 17.67 13.07
N LEU A 643 -35.53 17.97 14.37
CA LEU A 643 -34.27 17.82 15.11
C LEU A 643 -33.76 16.37 15.06
N SER A 644 -32.43 16.22 15.00
CA SER A 644 -31.76 14.92 15.06
C SER A 644 -30.54 14.97 15.97
N GLU A 645 -30.28 13.87 16.68
CA GLU A 645 -29.05 13.70 17.46
C GLU A 645 -27.79 13.76 16.57
N ALA A 646 -27.90 13.49 15.26
CA ALA A 646 -26.77 13.60 14.35
C ALA A 646 -26.14 15.01 14.34
N GLU A 647 -26.95 16.05 14.59
CA GLU A 647 -26.53 17.47 14.60
C GLU A 647 -25.84 17.88 15.89
N ASP A 648 -25.79 16.98 16.87
CA ASP A 648 -24.98 17.15 18.06
C ASP A 648 -23.53 16.75 17.82
N TYR A 649 -23.17 16.17 16.68
CA TYR A 649 -21.79 15.80 16.35
C TYR A 649 -21.19 16.73 15.30
N ARG A 650 -19.88 17.00 15.41
CA ARG A 650 -19.13 17.84 14.46
C ARG A 650 -18.62 17.08 13.24
N LEU A 651 -18.45 15.77 13.38
CA LEU A 651 -17.81 14.93 12.39
C LEU A 651 -18.39 13.52 12.45
N PHE A 652 -18.57 12.90 11.30
CA PHE A 652 -18.87 11.47 11.19
C PHE A 652 -17.72 10.73 10.50
N LEU A 653 -17.43 9.52 10.98
CA LEU A 653 -16.52 8.58 10.31
C LEU A 653 -17.19 7.21 10.18
N GLY A 654 -17.79 6.99 9.01
CA GLY A 654 -18.82 5.96 8.85
C GLY A 654 -20.09 6.42 9.56
N ASP A 655 -20.73 5.51 10.30
CA ASP A 655 -21.99 5.79 11.00
C ASP A 655 -21.79 6.32 12.43
N GLU A 656 -20.53 6.53 12.86
CA GLU A 656 -20.21 6.99 14.21
C GLU A 656 -19.96 8.50 14.23
N GLY A 657 -20.65 9.20 15.14
CA GLY A 657 -20.49 10.64 15.38
C GLY A 657 -19.39 10.94 16.40
N PHE A 658 -18.60 11.98 16.13
CA PHE A 658 -17.46 12.41 16.95
C PHE A 658 -17.58 13.87 17.37
N MET A 659 -16.89 14.21 18.47
CA MET A 659 -16.80 15.56 19.01
C MET A 659 -18.16 16.20 19.25
N LYS A 660 -18.94 15.59 20.15
CA LYS A 660 -20.28 16.07 20.49
C LYS A 660 -20.23 17.53 20.98
N TYR A 661 -21.15 18.36 20.52
CA TYR A 661 -21.35 19.71 21.01
C TYR A 661 -21.84 19.68 22.46
N ASN A 662 -21.36 20.61 23.28
CA ASN A 662 -21.79 20.72 24.67
C ASN A 662 -23.24 21.22 24.81
N VAL A 663 -23.74 21.93 23.80
CA VAL A 663 -25.09 22.53 23.77
C VAL A 663 -25.83 21.97 22.56
N PRO A 664 -27.01 21.35 22.73
CA PRO A 664 -27.79 20.80 21.62
C PRO A 664 -28.41 21.90 20.75
N LEU A 665 -28.75 21.56 19.50
CA LEU A 665 -29.35 22.51 18.55
C LEU A 665 -30.70 23.06 19.06
N SER A 666 -31.48 22.24 19.76
CA SER A 666 -32.76 22.63 20.35
C SER A 666 -32.67 23.91 21.20
N ASN A 667 -31.57 24.08 21.94
CA ASN A 667 -31.37 25.24 22.80
C ASN A 667 -31.19 26.51 21.98
N PHE A 668 -30.42 26.43 20.88
CA PHE A 668 -30.25 27.56 19.97
C PHE A 668 -31.57 27.93 19.28
N VAL A 669 -32.36 26.95 18.85
CA VAL A 669 -33.68 27.20 18.25
C VAL A 669 -34.62 27.90 19.25
N ALA A 670 -34.64 27.46 20.50
CA ALA A 670 -35.43 28.08 21.55
C ALA A 670 -35.00 29.53 21.84
N ILE A 671 -33.68 29.80 21.89
CA ILE A 671 -33.13 31.15 22.05
C ILE A 671 -33.56 32.03 20.87
N ALA A 672 -33.37 31.57 19.64
CA ALA A 672 -33.73 32.33 18.45
C ALA A 672 -35.23 32.69 18.45
N LYS A 673 -36.12 31.72 18.72
CA LYS A 673 -37.57 31.98 18.83
C LYS A 673 -37.92 32.97 19.93
N LYS A 674 -37.29 32.87 21.09
CA LYS A 674 -37.50 33.80 22.21
C LYS A 674 -37.16 35.25 21.82
N MET A 675 -36.09 35.45 21.03
CA MET A 675 -35.71 36.79 20.54
C MET A 675 -36.78 37.40 19.63
N TYR A 676 -37.41 36.61 18.75
CA TYR A 676 -38.53 37.08 17.93
C TYR A 676 -39.75 37.47 18.78
N VAL A 677 -40.09 36.67 19.80
CA VAL A 677 -41.21 37.01 20.70
C VAL A 677 -40.96 38.31 21.45
N LEU A 678 -39.75 38.48 21.99
CA LEU A 678 -39.34 39.73 22.66
C LEU A 678 -39.44 40.94 21.72
N ARG A 679 -39.04 40.79 20.46
CA ARG A 679 -39.16 41.85 19.45
C ARG A 679 -40.62 42.24 19.20
N CYS A 680 -41.52 41.27 19.04
CA CYS A 680 -42.96 41.53 18.88
C CYS A 680 -43.55 42.28 20.09
N VAL A 681 -43.20 41.88 21.31
CA VAL A 681 -43.66 42.56 22.54
C VAL A 681 -43.14 44.00 22.61
N MET A 682 -41.87 44.23 22.24
CA MET A 682 -41.30 45.57 22.20
C MET A 682 -41.95 46.45 21.12
N ALA A 683 -42.23 45.91 19.94
CA ALA A 683 -42.92 46.63 18.86
C ALA A 683 -44.34 47.05 19.30
N GLN A 684 -45.10 46.15 19.92
CA GLN A 684 -46.43 46.44 20.48
C GLN A 684 -46.37 47.46 21.63
N ALA A 685 -45.31 47.44 22.45
CA ALA A 685 -45.12 48.41 23.52
C ALA A 685 -44.69 49.81 23.03
N GLN A 686 -44.15 49.89 21.81
CA GLN A 686 -43.80 51.15 21.15
C GLN A 686 -45.05 51.76 20.48
N GLU A 687 -45.84 50.94 19.76
CA GLU A 687 -47.12 51.36 19.16
C GLU A 687 -48.17 51.82 20.18
N ASN A 688 -48.10 51.35 21.43
CA ASN A 688 -48.99 51.80 22.51
C ASN A 688 -48.50 53.07 23.23
N ARG A 689 -47.31 53.60 22.89
CA ARG A 689 -46.75 54.83 23.45
C ARG A 689 -46.81 56.03 22.50
N ASP A 690 -46.95 55.78 21.21
CA ASP A 690 -47.21 56.77 20.16
C ASP A 690 -48.73 56.92 19.96
#